data_AF-A0A3D0M2P8-F1
#
_entry.id   AF-A0A3D0M2P8-F1
#
_cell.length_a   1.000
_cell.length_b   1.000
_cell.length_c   1.000
_cell.angle_alpha   90.00
_cell.angle_beta   90.00
_cell.angle_gamma   90.00
#
_symmetry.space_group_name_H-M   'P 1'
#
loop_
_entity.id
_entity.type
_entity.pdbx_description
1 polymer ?
#
loop_
_entity_poly.entity_id
_entity_poly.type
_entity_poly.pdbx_seq_one_letter_code
_entity_poly.pdbx_strand_id
1 'polypeptide(L)'
;MKRKLLSLILTAIMLLSAMAGLTGCSSGDGSASGKVSPKSEKKIGNAKRDGVEIIIPAGTFEKAVNVSIGIADENEIAAEDGASYLFSPIELTSDGGEHTLGETVTVRIKLPKSVSEDDYLTIMGAYYDGERWEYILPDAKAIQNGYLQFGTPHFSRFAAVKLEKEKALDKYAETIATQNVTGVQPSEELTDCFTQTLDSLGFTDETVQGIIMQKITKELHSSAAFITNAKNGDIGDIAGQGAELVAEAILKSMNDKVVIEKLKTYAGGATSGVVAAALELYESGDYKEASKEFVYAALDVIPAAKLGKAVVEATKAGAQMWQKYSVECAYNIYLKENKGSDGSVPDDSWLVIFNNMGSGLDFMQREYRTAYAKASGKTLKEIDADKALRDMLNNQIANDIKRSFMTRYKNTSAFETEKARIKEMLATFDKYGLLSWNKLLGFPVDMEFASRIDSLMKIRENILNLVGGDRSVFGSNDDVIEGNLAEAIYKWLECGKDRGKFYDWMREKGYLTSPKETIGYWKLVRSFENKYETSASDEVFTRTWSGGGGSYTYRCEVIDGSWWYWGQNHDNHNGEFVENIGTSSTPKDEYMGGEKVEIDLKITANTSSNICYHLGASLGARISYVNDDDPFVGYDTSLYDITEKITRSYIMTGKNDTNTGYWGESATVGGEMPSGSANGDKVYIVIGMGGGNNSVETAYEYEWHKS
;
A
#
# COMPACT_ATOMS: atom_id res chain seq x y z
N MET A 1 -42.33 -17.13 -49.43
CA MET A 1 -43.08 -17.01 -48.16
C MET A 1 -42.23 -16.54 -46.96
N LYS A 2 -41.06 -15.90 -47.15
CA LYS A 2 -40.20 -15.36 -46.08
C LYS A 2 -40.09 -13.82 -46.06
N ARG A 3 -40.81 -13.10 -46.94
CA ARG A 3 -40.80 -11.62 -47.03
C ARG A 3 -41.95 -10.91 -46.29
N LYS A 4 -42.90 -11.64 -45.70
CA LYS A 4 -44.04 -11.04 -44.97
C LYS A 4 -43.90 -11.01 -43.44
N LEU A 5 -42.94 -11.74 -42.85
CA LEU A 5 -42.69 -11.67 -41.40
C LEU A 5 -41.84 -10.44 -40.98
N LEU A 6 -40.99 -9.92 -41.86
CA LEU A 6 -40.24 -8.68 -41.58
C LEU A 6 -41.14 -7.43 -41.50
N SER A 7 -42.36 -7.46 -42.04
CA SER A 7 -43.32 -6.34 -41.92
C SER A 7 -43.93 -6.22 -40.53
N LEU A 8 -43.94 -7.30 -39.73
CA LEU A 8 -44.39 -7.27 -38.33
C LEU A 8 -43.31 -6.70 -37.39
N ILE A 9 -42.04 -6.84 -37.77
CA ILE A 9 -40.90 -6.24 -37.06
C ILE A 9 -40.85 -4.71 -37.25
N LEU A 10 -41.46 -4.15 -38.30
CA LEU A 10 -41.51 -2.69 -38.51
C LEU A 10 -42.77 -1.99 -37.94
N THR A 11 -43.84 -2.72 -37.64
CA THR A 11 -45.12 -2.09 -37.23
C THR A 11 -45.23 -1.91 -35.70
N ALA A 12 -44.51 -2.69 -34.90
CA ALA A 12 -44.42 -2.46 -33.45
C ALA A 12 -43.49 -1.30 -33.07
N ILE A 13 -42.60 -0.89 -33.99
CA ILE A 13 -41.71 0.28 -33.86
C ILE A 13 -42.48 1.61 -34.04
N MET A 14 -43.76 1.59 -34.46
CA MET A 14 -44.61 2.79 -34.64
C MET A 14 -45.64 3.06 -33.51
N LEU A 15 -45.58 2.35 -32.37
CA LEU A 15 -46.43 2.65 -31.20
C LEU A 15 -45.72 3.44 -30.08
N LEU A 16 -44.64 4.15 -30.43
CA LEU A 16 -44.26 5.37 -29.71
C LEU A 16 -45.32 6.47 -29.94
N SER A 17 -45.57 7.26 -28.89
CA SER A 17 -46.08 8.65 -28.90
C SER A 17 -47.60 8.94 -28.92
N ALA A 18 -48.27 8.66 -27.79
CA ALA A 18 -49.32 9.51 -27.17
C ALA A 18 -49.83 8.75 -25.91
N MET A 19 -49.56 9.17 -24.67
CA MET A 19 -50.22 10.32 -24.07
C MET A 19 -49.27 11.08 -23.14
N ALA A 20 -49.24 12.40 -23.34
CA ALA A 20 -48.69 13.36 -22.41
C ALA A 20 -49.60 13.50 -21.17
N GLY A 21 -48.96 13.73 -20.01
CA GLY A 21 -49.55 14.50 -18.92
C GLY A 21 -50.39 13.74 -17.91
N LEU A 22 -49.74 13.02 -16.99
CA LEU A 22 -50.16 12.97 -15.59
C LEU A 22 -48.92 13.10 -14.71
N THR A 23 -48.72 14.30 -14.16
CA THR A 23 -47.97 14.50 -12.92
C THR A 23 -48.70 13.73 -11.82
N GLY A 24 -48.30 12.49 -11.58
CA GLY A 24 -48.85 11.63 -10.55
C GLY A 24 -47.72 11.06 -9.71
N CYS A 25 -47.74 11.32 -8.41
CA CYS A 25 -46.85 10.71 -7.44
C CYS A 25 -47.01 9.19 -7.47
N SER A 26 -46.03 8.46 -8.00
CA SER A 26 -45.81 7.05 -7.68
C SER A 26 -44.31 6.79 -7.57
N SER A 27 -43.94 6.00 -6.56
CA SER A 27 -42.62 5.42 -6.35
C SER A 27 -42.09 4.81 -7.65
N GLY A 28 -40.95 5.29 -8.15
CA GLY A 28 -40.39 4.96 -9.46
C GLY A 28 -40.05 3.48 -9.61
N ASP A 29 -40.42 2.94 -10.76
CA ASP A 29 -40.28 1.56 -11.24
C ASP A 29 -38.89 1.26 -11.84
N GLY A 30 -37.86 2.04 -11.48
CA GLY A 30 -36.46 1.81 -11.86
C GLY A 30 -36.10 2.03 -13.34
N SER A 31 -37.08 2.28 -14.22
CA SER A 31 -36.83 2.50 -15.65
C SER A 31 -36.49 3.95 -15.97
N ALA A 32 -35.54 4.19 -16.87
CA ALA A 32 -35.15 5.55 -17.27
C ALA A 32 -34.57 5.58 -18.69
N SER A 33 -34.69 6.71 -19.39
CA SER A 33 -34.04 6.91 -20.69
C SER A 33 -33.52 8.33 -20.85
N GLY A 34 -32.54 8.50 -21.74
CA GLY A 34 -31.97 9.82 -22.01
C GLY A 34 -31.11 9.83 -23.27
N LYS A 35 -31.11 11.00 -23.92
CA LYS A 35 -30.20 11.28 -25.04
C LYS A 35 -28.80 11.59 -24.50
N VAL A 36 -27.81 10.88 -25.02
CA VAL A 36 -26.39 11.00 -24.68
C VAL A 36 -25.67 11.70 -25.83
N SER A 37 -24.79 12.65 -25.50
CA SER A 37 -23.96 13.37 -26.46
C SER A 37 -22.52 12.88 -26.38
N PRO A 38 -21.79 12.77 -27.50
CA PRO A 38 -20.37 12.41 -27.52
C PRO A 38 -19.48 13.34 -26.68
N LYS A 39 -19.91 14.59 -26.47
CA LYS A 39 -19.03 15.66 -25.96
C LYS A 39 -19.13 15.91 -24.46
N SER A 40 -20.04 15.25 -23.76
CA SER A 40 -20.33 15.55 -22.37
C SER A 40 -20.77 14.32 -21.61
N GLU A 41 -20.35 14.21 -20.34
CA GLU A 41 -20.89 13.21 -19.43
C GLU A 41 -22.41 13.36 -19.29
N LYS A 42 -23.11 12.22 -19.21
CA LYS A 42 -24.55 12.17 -18.97
C LYS A 42 -24.89 11.16 -17.88
N LYS A 43 -25.75 11.56 -16.96
CA LYS A 43 -26.40 10.67 -16.00
C LYS A 43 -27.80 10.31 -16.47
N ILE A 44 -28.17 9.03 -16.35
CA ILE A 44 -29.51 8.50 -16.65
C ILE A 44 -29.99 7.70 -15.44
N GLY A 45 -31.24 7.91 -15.04
CA GLY A 45 -31.80 7.36 -13.79
C GLY A 45 -31.44 8.18 -12.55
N ASN A 46 -31.79 7.64 -11.38
CA ASN A 46 -31.47 8.21 -10.08
C ASN A 46 -31.46 7.10 -9.02
N ALA A 47 -30.27 6.65 -8.60
CA ALA A 47 -30.15 5.53 -7.69
C ALA A 47 -30.90 5.75 -6.35
N LYS A 48 -30.96 6.99 -5.84
CA LYS A 48 -31.63 7.29 -4.57
C LYS A 48 -33.15 7.14 -4.65
N ARG A 49 -33.74 7.63 -5.75
CA ARG A 49 -35.19 7.71 -5.97
C ARG A 49 -35.74 6.44 -6.64
N ASP A 50 -35.04 5.95 -7.66
CA ASP A 50 -35.50 4.92 -8.59
C ASP A 50 -34.72 3.60 -8.41
N GLY A 51 -33.73 3.57 -7.52
CA GLY A 51 -32.95 2.36 -7.23
C GLY A 51 -31.77 2.13 -8.16
N VAL A 52 -31.74 2.74 -9.35
CA VAL A 52 -30.62 2.61 -10.31
C VAL A 52 -30.25 3.93 -10.99
N GLU A 53 -28.96 4.10 -11.29
CA GLU A 53 -28.38 5.18 -12.09
C GLU A 53 -27.23 4.63 -12.95
N ILE A 54 -27.08 5.16 -14.16
CA ILE A 54 -25.87 4.98 -14.97
C ILE A 54 -25.21 6.34 -15.23
N ILE A 55 -23.88 6.36 -15.21
CA ILE A 55 -23.06 7.52 -15.53
C ILE A 55 -22.27 7.19 -16.79
N ILE A 56 -22.51 7.95 -17.85
CA ILE A 56 -21.96 7.73 -19.18
C ILE A 56 -20.96 8.85 -19.49
N PRO A 57 -19.65 8.57 -19.52
CA PRO A 57 -18.63 9.59 -19.80
C PRO A 57 -18.74 10.20 -21.20
N ALA A 58 -18.16 11.40 -21.38
CA ALA A 58 -17.94 11.95 -22.70
C ALA A 58 -17.02 11.02 -23.51
N GLY A 59 -17.27 10.83 -24.80
CA GLY A 59 -16.50 9.91 -25.66
C GLY A 59 -17.04 8.47 -25.70
N THR A 60 -18.07 8.13 -24.91
CA THR A 60 -18.69 6.79 -24.94
C THR A 60 -19.24 6.42 -26.32
N PHE A 61 -19.84 7.40 -27.01
CA PHE A 61 -20.43 7.20 -28.34
C PHE A 61 -19.84 8.21 -29.32
N GLU A 62 -19.66 7.81 -30.59
CA GLU A 62 -19.18 8.71 -31.64
C GLU A 62 -20.24 9.74 -32.06
N LYS A 63 -21.51 9.35 -31.92
CA LYS A 63 -22.69 10.15 -32.29
C LYS A 63 -23.64 10.24 -31.10
N ALA A 64 -24.59 11.17 -31.18
CA ALA A 64 -25.62 11.26 -30.14
C ALA A 64 -26.61 10.10 -30.29
N VAL A 65 -26.82 9.36 -29.19
CA VAL A 65 -27.66 8.15 -29.14
C VAL A 65 -28.66 8.26 -27.98
N ASN A 66 -29.75 7.52 -28.04
CA ASN A 66 -30.63 7.31 -26.91
C ASN A 66 -30.20 6.06 -26.14
N VAL A 67 -30.13 6.20 -24.83
CA VAL A 67 -29.81 5.10 -23.91
C VAL A 67 -30.98 4.91 -22.95
N SER A 68 -31.31 3.64 -22.67
CA SER A 68 -32.37 3.25 -21.74
C SER A 68 -31.89 2.22 -20.72
N ILE A 69 -32.44 2.35 -19.51
CA ILE A 69 -32.42 1.38 -18.42
C ILE A 69 -33.83 0.78 -18.38
N GLY A 70 -33.95 -0.50 -18.69
CA GLY A 70 -35.15 -1.30 -18.46
C GLY A 70 -34.98 -2.14 -17.19
N ILE A 71 -36.10 -2.48 -16.54
CA ILE A 71 -36.13 -3.51 -15.50
C ILE A 71 -36.61 -4.81 -16.17
N ALA A 72 -35.77 -5.84 -16.11
CA ALA A 72 -36.11 -7.18 -16.62
C ALA A 72 -36.94 -7.94 -15.59
N ASP A 73 -37.86 -8.77 -16.06
CA ASP A 73 -38.71 -9.60 -15.19
C ASP A 73 -37.84 -10.67 -14.50
N GLU A 74 -37.88 -10.71 -13.16
CA GLU A 74 -37.17 -11.70 -12.34
C GLU A 74 -37.59 -13.15 -12.67
N ASN A 75 -38.78 -13.34 -13.25
CA ASN A 75 -39.25 -14.65 -13.71
C ASN A 75 -38.68 -15.07 -15.07
N GLU A 76 -38.19 -14.12 -15.88
CA GLU A 76 -37.53 -14.42 -17.15
C GLU A 76 -36.08 -14.86 -16.96
N ILE A 77 -35.44 -14.40 -15.88
CA ILE A 77 -34.05 -14.74 -15.55
C ILE A 77 -33.97 -15.03 -14.05
N ALA A 78 -34.11 -16.31 -13.69
CA ALA A 78 -33.95 -16.72 -12.31
C ALA A 78 -32.53 -16.42 -11.80
N ALA A 79 -32.42 -16.10 -10.51
CA ALA A 79 -31.13 -16.13 -9.84
C ALA A 79 -30.59 -17.57 -9.85
N GLU A 80 -29.28 -17.72 -9.94
CA GLU A 80 -28.65 -19.04 -9.76
C GLU A 80 -28.89 -19.59 -8.34
N ASP A 81 -28.78 -20.91 -8.21
CA ASP A 81 -28.78 -21.55 -6.89
C ASP A 81 -27.70 -20.95 -5.97
N GLY A 82 -28.08 -20.71 -4.72
CA GLY A 82 -27.27 -19.98 -3.75
C GLY A 82 -27.12 -18.46 -4.02
N ALA A 83 -27.98 -17.86 -4.85
CA ALA A 83 -28.01 -16.41 -5.08
C ALA A 83 -29.44 -15.84 -4.94
N SER A 84 -29.54 -14.59 -4.47
CA SER A 84 -30.80 -13.87 -4.35
C SER A 84 -30.65 -12.43 -4.87
N TYR A 85 -31.67 -11.91 -5.55
CA TYR A 85 -31.66 -10.54 -6.04
C TYR A 85 -31.82 -9.54 -4.89
N LEU A 86 -30.94 -8.53 -4.87
CA LEU A 86 -31.03 -7.36 -4.00
C LEU A 86 -31.78 -6.20 -4.66
N PHE A 87 -31.89 -6.27 -5.98
CA PHE A 87 -32.64 -5.38 -6.86
C PHE A 87 -33.02 -6.16 -8.12
N SER A 88 -34.17 -5.87 -8.71
CA SER A 88 -34.61 -6.53 -9.95
C SER A 88 -33.57 -6.36 -11.06
N PRO A 89 -33.27 -7.39 -11.86
CA PRO A 89 -32.29 -7.29 -12.93
C PRO A 89 -32.59 -6.12 -13.87
N ILE A 90 -31.55 -5.44 -14.32
CA ILE A 90 -31.65 -4.30 -15.23
C ILE A 90 -31.15 -4.70 -16.61
N GLU A 91 -31.73 -4.09 -17.65
CA GLU A 91 -31.29 -4.22 -19.03
C GLU A 91 -30.88 -2.84 -19.57
N LEU A 92 -29.62 -2.71 -19.96
CA LEU A 92 -29.12 -1.51 -20.60
C LEU A 92 -29.22 -1.68 -22.12
N THR A 93 -29.73 -0.66 -22.81
CA THR A 93 -29.92 -0.66 -24.27
C THR A 93 -29.56 0.69 -24.88
N SER A 94 -29.13 0.69 -26.14
CA SER A 94 -28.95 1.92 -26.94
C SER A 94 -29.44 1.74 -28.38
N ASP A 95 -29.81 2.85 -29.02
CA ASP A 95 -30.17 2.88 -30.44
C ASP A 95 -28.99 3.19 -31.38
N GLY A 96 -27.77 3.32 -30.83
CA GLY A 96 -26.57 3.63 -31.60
C GLY A 96 -25.99 2.45 -32.38
N GLY A 97 -26.40 1.23 -32.03
CA GLY A 97 -25.96 0.00 -32.69
C GLY A 97 -24.50 -0.37 -32.41
N GLU A 98 -23.79 0.39 -31.57
CA GLU A 98 -22.47 0.01 -31.10
C GLU A 98 -22.57 -1.18 -30.15
N HIS A 99 -21.92 -2.30 -30.50
CA HIS A 99 -21.75 -3.45 -29.61
C HIS A 99 -20.73 -3.17 -28.48
N THR A 100 -20.04 -2.03 -28.55
CA THR A 100 -18.92 -1.68 -27.67
C THR A 100 -18.92 -0.18 -27.38
N LEU A 101 -18.74 0.18 -26.12
CA LEU A 101 -18.71 1.57 -25.67
C LEU A 101 -17.28 2.11 -25.71
N GLY A 102 -17.11 3.36 -26.17
CA GLY A 102 -15.81 4.03 -26.22
C GLY A 102 -15.22 4.34 -24.84
N GLU A 103 -16.08 4.45 -23.82
CA GLU A 103 -15.73 4.69 -22.42
C GLU A 103 -16.47 3.73 -21.49
N THR A 104 -15.93 3.44 -20.29
CA THR A 104 -16.66 2.63 -19.30
C THR A 104 -17.82 3.42 -18.71
N VAL A 105 -18.99 2.80 -18.73
CA VAL A 105 -20.20 3.31 -18.09
C VAL A 105 -20.26 2.79 -16.66
N THR A 106 -20.44 3.70 -15.71
CA THR A 106 -20.62 3.32 -14.31
C THR A 106 -22.08 2.97 -14.07
N VAL A 107 -22.34 1.78 -13.55
CA VAL A 107 -23.65 1.34 -13.06
C VAL A 107 -23.66 1.48 -11.55
N ARG A 108 -24.73 2.08 -11.01
CA ARG A 108 -24.94 2.23 -9.57
C ARG A 108 -26.35 1.78 -9.20
N ILE A 109 -26.45 0.78 -8.33
CA ILE A 109 -27.70 0.21 -7.83
C ILE A 109 -27.77 0.43 -6.33
N LYS A 110 -28.90 0.92 -5.82
CA LYS A 110 -29.13 1.14 -4.39
C LYS A 110 -29.41 -0.19 -3.70
N LEU A 111 -28.69 -0.45 -2.62
CA LEU A 111 -28.87 -1.65 -1.82
C LEU A 111 -30.08 -1.49 -0.87
N PRO A 112 -30.82 -2.57 -0.58
CA PRO A 112 -31.92 -2.53 0.36
C PRO A 112 -31.40 -2.32 1.78
N LYS A 113 -32.20 -1.67 2.65
CA LYS A 113 -31.82 -1.39 4.04
C LYS A 113 -31.56 -2.64 4.90
N SER A 114 -31.98 -3.80 4.44
CA SER A 114 -31.73 -5.09 5.08
C SER A 114 -30.28 -5.56 4.95
N VAL A 115 -29.53 -5.02 3.99
CA VAL A 115 -28.09 -5.27 3.87
C VAL A 115 -27.36 -4.64 5.05
N SER A 116 -26.61 -5.44 5.79
CA SER A 116 -25.72 -5.00 6.86
C SER A 116 -24.25 -5.12 6.45
N GLU A 117 -23.34 -4.63 7.29
CA GLU A 117 -21.90 -4.74 7.07
C GLU A 117 -21.40 -6.19 7.01
N ASP A 118 -22.08 -7.12 7.70
CA ASP A 118 -21.77 -8.56 7.64
C ASP A 118 -22.08 -9.17 6.28
N ASP A 119 -22.94 -8.51 5.48
CA ASP A 119 -23.32 -8.97 4.15
C ASP A 119 -22.34 -8.51 3.06
N TYR A 120 -21.47 -7.53 3.32
CA TYR A 120 -20.65 -6.89 2.29
C TYR A 120 -19.78 -7.87 1.48
N LEU A 121 -19.24 -8.90 2.13
CA LEU A 121 -18.48 -9.97 1.47
C LEU A 121 -19.30 -10.74 0.43
N THR A 122 -20.62 -10.82 0.63
CA THR A 122 -21.54 -11.66 -0.16
C THR A 122 -22.27 -10.91 -1.26
N ILE A 123 -22.12 -9.58 -1.33
CA ILE A 123 -22.78 -8.73 -2.31
C ILE A 123 -21.93 -8.69 -3.57
N MET A 124 -22.54 -8.98 -4.71
CA MET A 124 -21.87 -8.97 -6.02
C MET A 124 -22.75 -8.28 -7.06
N GLY A 125 -22.11 -7.70 -8.07
CA GLY A 125 -22.76 -7.52 -9.36
C GLY A 125 -22.83 -8.84 -10.10
N ALA A 126 -23.74 -8.96 -11.06
CA ALA A 126 -23.81 -10.10 -11.95
C ALA A 126 -24.09 -9.62 -13.36
N TYR A 127 -23.41 -10.21 -14.34
CA TYR A 127 -23.65 -10.02 -15.77
C TYR A 127 -24.23 -11.30 -16.36
N TYR A 128 -25.25 -11.19 -17.20
CA TYR A 128 -25.81 -12.34 -17.90
C TYR A 128 -25.18 -12.48 -19.28
N ASP A 129 -24.51 -13.62 -19.53
CA ASP A 129 -23.82 -13.90 -20.80
C ASP A 129 -24.73 -14.54 -21.87
N GLY A 130 -26.00 -14.81 -21.52
CA GLY A 130 -26.97 -15.51 -22.36
C GLY A 130 -27.19 -16.97 -21.95
N GLU A 131 -26.29 -17.55 -21.15
CA GLU A 131 -26.40 -18.90 -20.59
C GLU A 131 -26.44 -18.87 -19.05
N ARG A 132 -25.56 -18.07 -18.41
CA ARG A 132 -25.37 -18.04 -16.95
C ARG A 132 -25.03 -16.64 -16.41
N TRP A 133 -25.01 -16.52 -15.09
CA TRP A 133 -24.60 -15.30 -14.40
C TRP A 133 -23.10 -15.32 -14.09
N GLU A 134 -22.41 -14.27 -14.49
CA GLU A 134 -21.00 -14.07 -14.20
C GLU A 134 -20.85 -12.97 -13.15
N TYR A 135 -20.26 -13.30 -12.01
CA TYR A 135 -20.18 -12.40 -10.87
C TYR A 135 -19.09 -11.34 -11.03
N ILE A 136 -19.46 -10.12 -10.67
CA ILE A 136 -18.65 -8.91 -10.72
C ILE A 136 -18.36 -8.50 -9.28
N LEU A 137 -17.08 -8.38 -8.94
CA LEU A 137 -16.68 -7.90 -7.62
C LEU A 137 -17.14 -6.45 -7.42
N PRO A 138 -17.70 -6.11 -6.24
CA PRO A 138 -18.22 -4.78 -5.98
C PRO A 138 -17.13 -3.77 -5.62
N ASP A 139 -17.43 -2.49 -5.79
CA ASP A 139 -16.67 -1.37 -5.20
C ASP A 139 -16.93 -1.29 -3.68
N ALA A 140 -15.89 -1.52 -2.87
CA ALA A 140 -16.00 -1.58 -1.42
C ALA A 140 -16.52 -0.27 -0.80
N LYS A 141 -16.09 0.89 -1.34
CA LYS A 141 -16.52 2.21 -0.85
C LYS A 141 -17.98 2.48 -1.19
N ALA A 142 -18.44 2.06 -2.37
CA ALA A 142 -19.82 2.22 -2.78
C ALA A 142 -20.77 1.38 -1.90
N ILE A 143 -20.39 0.13 -1.61
CA ILE A 143 -21.19 -0.78 -0.76
C ILE A 143 -21.47 -0.14 0.60
N GLN A 144 -20.45 0.43 1.23
CA GLN A 144 -20.58 1.11 2.53
C GLN A 144 -21.50 2.32 2.50
N ASN A 145 -21.61 2.97 1.33
CA ASN A 145 -22.53 4.08 1.12
C ASN A 145 -23.95 3.61 0.77
N GLY A 146 -24.21 2.29 0.80
CA GLY A 146 -25.50 1.68 0.50
C GLY A 146 -25.74 1.47 -1.00
N TYR A 147 -24.69 1.33 -1.81
CA TYR A 147 -24.81 1.10 -3.25
C TYR A 147 -23.91 -0.03 -3.74
N LEU A 148 -24.42 -0.88 -4.63
CA LEU A 148 -23.55 -1.66 -5.50
C LEU A 148 -23.12 -0.76 -6.66
N GLN A 149 -21.82 -0.69 -6.92
CA GLN A 149 -21.28 0.07 -8.05
C GLN A 149 -20.24 -0.76 -8.79
N PHE A 150 -20.32 -0.74 -10.12
CA PHE A 150 -19.33 -1.35 -11.01
C PHE A 150 -19.29 -0.61 -12.35
N GLY A 151 -18.16 -0.74 -13.05
CA GLY A 151 -18.01 -0.25 -14.41
C GLY A 151 -18.32 -1.34 -15.44
N THR A 152 -19.04 -1.00 -16.51
CA THR A 152 -19.26 -1.90 -17.64
C THR A 152 -18.86 -1.25 -18.97
N PRO A 153 -18.21 -2.00 -19.88
CA PRO A 153 -17.84 -1.49 -21.19
C PRO A 153 -18.89 -1.78 -22.26
N HIS A 154 -19.99 -2.47 -21.95
CA HIS A 154 -21.07 -2.77 -22.89
C HIS A 154 -22.44 -2.68 -22.23
N PHE A 155 -23.47 -2.57 -23.05
CA PHE A 155 -24.84 -2.64 -22.60
C PHE A 155 -25.35 -4.08 -22.70
N SER A 156 -25.85 -4.59 -21.58
CA SER A 156 -26.39 -5.94 -21.41
C SER A 156 -27.32 -5.97 -20.19
N ARG A 157 -27.64 -7.16 -19.73
CA ARG A 157 -28.38 -7.44 -18.52
C ARG A 157 -27.44 -7.60 -17.32
N PHE A 158 -27.80 -6.92 -16.24
CA PHE A 158 -27.05 -6.93 -14.99
C PHE A 158 -27.96 -7.11 -13.79
N ALA A 159 -27.45 -7.66 -12.70
CA ALA A 159 -28.18 -7.77 -11.44
C ALA A 159 -27.30 -7.40 -10.25
N ALA A 160 -27.96 -6.96 -9.16
CA ALA A 160 -27.36 -6.89 -7.84
C ALA A 160 -27.78 -8.14 -7.07
N VAL A 161 -26.84 -8.93 -6.59
CA VAL A 161 -27.12 -10.20 -5.91
C VAL A 161 -26.45 -10.30 -4.55
N LYS A 162 -27.11 -11.00 -3.63
CA LYS A 162 -26.50 -11.55 -2.41
C LYS A 162 -26.29 -13.04 -2.63
N LEU A 163 -25.04 -13.46 -2.56
CA LEU A 163 -24.65 -14.86 -2.66
C LEU A 163 -24.69 -15.52 -1.28
N GLU A 164 -24.85 -16.83 -1.25
CA GLU A 164 -24.43 -17.62 -0.11
C GLU A 164 -22.93 -17.43 0.13
N LYS A 165 -22.55 -17.42 1.40
CA LYS A 165 -21.19 -17.07 1.82
C LYS A 165 -20.13 -17.97 1.19
N GLU A 166 -20.39 -19.28 1.12
CA GLU A 166 -19.46 -20.21 0.48
C GLU A 166 -19.25 -19.91 -1.01
N LYS A 167 -20.32 -19.54 -1.73
CA LYS A 167 -20.25 -19.19 -3.16
C LYS A 167 -19.48 -17.89 -3.37
N ALA A 168 -19.65 -16.91 -2.47
CA ALA A 168 -18.85 -15.69 -2.49
C ALA A 168 -17.36 -15.98 -2.23
N LEU A 169 -17.04 -16.79 -1.22
CA LEU A 169 -15.65 -17.19 -0.92
C LEU A 169 -15.02 -17.96 -2.08
N ASP A 170 -15.76 -18.85 -2.74
CA ASP A 170 -15.28 -19.56 -3.93
C ASP A 170 -14.92 -18.60 -5.07
N LYS A 171 -15.73 -17.55 -5.27
CA LYS A 171 -15.44 -16.54 -6.29
C LYS A 171 -14.20 -15.70 -5.97
N TYR A 172 -14.01 -15.31 -4.71
CA TYR A 172 -12.77 -14.65 -4.29
C TYR A 172 -11.56 -15.59 -4.45
N ALA A 173 -11.70 -16.87 -4.08
CA ALA A 173 -10.64 -17.85 -4.24
C ALA A 173 -10.26 -18.06 -5.70
N GLU A 174 -11.24 -18.19 -6.59
CA GLU A 174 -11.02 -18.27 -8.03
C GLU A 174 -10.26 -17.05 -8.55
N THR A 175 -10.70 -15.86 -8.16
CA THR A 175 -10.07 -14.60 -8.59
C THR A 175 -8.61 -14.52 -8.18
N ILE A 176 -8.31 -14.84 -6.92
CA ILE A 176 -6.95 -14.78 -6.36
C ILE A 176 -6.08 -15.90 -6.95
N ALA A 177 -6.61 -17.11 -7.13
CA ALA A 177 -5.88 -18.21 -7.76
C ALA A 177 -5.52 -17.87 -9.21
N THR A 178 -6.44 -17.25 -9.96
CA THR A 178 -6.16 -16.77 -11.31
C THR A 178 -5.04 -15.74 -11.28
N GLN A 179 -5.07 -14.77 -10.35
CA GLN A 179 -4.00 -13.79 -10.18
C GLN A 179 -2.65 -14.46 -9.83
N ASN A 180 -2.62 -15.43 -8.93
CA ASN A 180 -1.39 -16.09 -8.48
C ASN A 180 -0.76 -16.97 -9.58
N VAL A 181 -1.57 -17.70 -10.36
CA VAL A 181 -1.07 -18.64 -11.37
C VAL A 181 -0.82 -17.99 -12.73
N THR A 182 -1.57 -16.93 -13.06
CA THR A 182 -1.50 -16.26 -14.36
C THR A 182 -0.93 -14.86 -14.30
N GLY A 183 -0.72 -14.33 -13.08
CA GLY A 183 -0.04 -13.06 -12.82
C GLY A 183 1.24 -13.00 -13.64
N VAL A 184 1.30 -11.99 -14.49
CA VAL A 184 2.37 -11.78 -15.47
C VAL A 184 3.69 -11.84 -14.72
N GLN A 185 4.66 -12.61 -15.22
CA GLN A 185 6.05 -12.35 -14.84
C GLN A 185 6.39 -10.89 -15.17
N PRO A 186 7.31 -10.24 -14.44
CA PRO A 186 7.76 -8.89 -14.74
C PRO A 186 7.99 -8.73 -16.25
N SER A 187 7.60 -7.60 -16.85
CA SER A 187 7.91 -7.36 -18.28
C SER A 187 9.42 -7.56 -18.51
N GLU A 188 9.84 -7.95 -19.72
CA GLU A 188 11.28 -8.05 -20.03
C GLU A 188 12.00 -6.74 -19.69
N GLU A 189 11.35 -5.59 -19.90
CA GLU A 189 11.88 -4.28 -19.54
C GLU A 189 12.02 -4.05 -18.02
N LEU A 190 11.15 -4.65 -17.20
CA LEU A 190 11.24 -4.62 -15.73
C LEU A 190 12.28 -5.61 -15.21
N THR A 191 12.35 -6.79 -15.81
CA THR A 191 13.40 -7.78 -15.54
C THR A 191 14.76 -7.17 -15.88
N ASP A 192 14.91 -6.56 -17.05
CA ASP A 192 16.12 -5.83 -17.45
C ASP A 192 16.47 -4.68 -16.50
N CYS A 193 15.46 -3.96 -16.00
CA CYS A 193 15.67 -2.86 -15.05
C CYS A 193 16.28 -3.37 -13.74
N PHE A 194 15.69 -4.42 -13.16
CA PHE A 194 16.18 -5.00 -11.91
C PHE A 194 17.47 -5.80 -12.11
N THR A 195 17.64 -6.50 -13.23
CA THR A 195 18.91 -7.15 -13.59
C THR A 195 20.03 -6.13 -13.74
N GLN A 196 19.80 -5.00 -14.46
CA GLN A 196 20.78 -3.92 -14.56
C GLN A 196 21.13 -3.31 -13.19
N THR A 197 20.13 -3.19 -12.31
CA THR A 197 20.32 -2.73 -10.94
C THR A 197 21.19 -3.73 -10.17
N LEU A 198 20.86 -5.03 -10.20
CA LEU A 198 21.60 -6.09 -9.52
C LEU A 198 23.04 -6.25 -10.04
N ASP A 199 23.24 -6.17 -11.35
CA ASP A 199 24.56 -6.13 -11.99
C ASP A 199 25.39 -4.96 -11.46
N SER A 200 24.78 -3.77 -11.38
CA SER A 200 25.43 -2.55 -10.88
C SER A 200 25.75 -2.61 -9.38
N LEU A 201 24.98 -3.38 -8.62
CA LEU A 201 25.24 -3.69 -7.20
C LEU A 201 26.26 -4.83 -7.03
N GLY A 202 26.70 -5.47 -8.12
CA GLY A 202 27.72 -6.52 -8.10
C GLY A 202 27.18 -7.95 -7.98
N PHE A 203 25.86 -8.14 -7.93
CA PHE A 203 25.23 -9.47 -7.98
C PHE A 203 25.21 -9.96 -9.43
N THR A 204 26.31 -10.52 -9.92
CA THR A 204 26.49 -10.89 -11.35
C THR A 204 26.31 -12.38 -11.67
N ASP A 205 26.17 -13.24 -10.66
CA ASP A 205 25.89 -14.66 -10.87
C ASP A 205 24.40 -14.88 -11.21
N GLU A 206 24.13 -15.50 -12.37
CA GLU A 206 22.78 -15.74 -12.89
C GLU A 206 21.86 -16.52 -11.92
N THR A 207 22.42 -17.42 -11.10
CA THR A 207 21.63 -18.18 -10.11
C THR A 207 21.25 -17.28 -8.93
N VAL A 208 22.18 -16.46 -8.44
CA VAL A 208 21.92 -15.48 -7.38
C VAL A 208 20.91 -14.43 -7.84
N GLN A 209 21.10 -13.88 -9.05
CA GLN A 209 20.13 -12.96 -9.66
C GLN A 209 18.76 -13.61 -9.82
N GLY A 210 18.68 -14.85 -10.30
CA GLY A 210 17.42 -15.57 -10.45
C GLY A 210 16.63 -15.70 -9.15
N ILE A 211 17.32 -15.98 -8.03
CA ILE A 211 16.69 -16.11 -6.70
C ILE A 211 16.26 -14.74 -6.16
N ILE A 212 17.10 -13.71 -6.28
CA ILE A 212 16.74 -12.34 -5.87
C ILE A 212 15.57 -11.84 -6.71
N MET A 213 15.59 -12.06 -8.03
CA MET A 213 14.51 -11.67 -8.95
C MET A 213 13.18 -12.38 -8.65
N GLN A 214 13.20 -13.64 -8.21
CA GLN A 214 11.98 -14.31 -7.74
C GLN A 214 11.37 -13.60 -6.53
N LYS A 215 12.21 -13.10 -5.60
CA LYS A 215 11.75 -12.34 -4.43
C LYS A 215 11.31 -10.93 -4.79
N ILE A 216 12.03 -10.22 -5.67
CA ILE A 216 11.60 -8.93 -6.23
C ILE A 216 10.23 -9.09 -6.90
N THR A 217 10.05 -10.13 -7.70
CA THR A 217 8.77 -10.42 -8.36
C THR A 217 7.66 -10.65 -7.32
N LYS A 218 7.93 -11.45 -6.28
CA LYS A 218 6.95 -11.71 -5.20
C LYS A 218 6.54 -10.42 -4.47
N GLU A 219 7.47 -9.51 -4.20
CA GLU A 219 7.22 -8.26 -3.48
C GLU A 219 6.66 -7.13 -4.36
N LEU A 220 7.05 -7.11 -5.63
CA LEU A 220 6.47 -6.20 -6.62
C LEU A 220 4.97 -6.46 -6.79
N HIS A 221 4.56 -7.73 -6.76
CA HIS A 221 3.16 -8.13 -6.75
C HIS A 221 2.48 -7.85 -5.39
N SER A 222 3.23 -7.42 -4.37
CA SER A 222 2.76 -7.15 -3.00
C SER A 222 2.56 -5.67 -2.65
N SER A 223 3.20 -4.75 -3.36
CA SER A 223 3.17 -3.33 -3.00
C SER A 223 2.03 -2.53 -3.65
N ALA A 224 0.90 -2.42 -2.93
CA ALA A 224 -0.22 -1.57 -3.32
C ALA A 224 0.16 -0.09 -3.46
N ALA A 225 1.13 0.39 -2.67
CA ALA A 225 1.68 1.74 -2.75
C ALA A 225 2.52 1.94 -4.01
N PHE A 226 3.37 0.96 -4.37
CA PHE A 226 4.14 0.96 -5.61
C PHE A 226 3.25 0.99 -6.85
N ILE A 227 2.18 0.17 -6.83
CA ILE A 227 1.17 0.12 -7.89
C ILE A 227 0.39 1.46 -7.97
N THR A 228 0.10 2.10 -6.84
CA THR A 228 -0.66 3.36 -6.80
C THR A 228 0.17 4.54 -7.27
N ASN A 229 1.43 4.64 -6.84
CA ASN A 229 2.34 5.71 -7.24
C ASN A 229 2.73 5.58 -8.72
N ALA A 230 2.90 4.34 -9.21
CA ALA A 230 3.03 4.07 -10.64
C ALA A 230 1.83 4.51 -11.47
N LYS A 231 0.60 4.32 -10.96
CA LYS A 231 -0.64 4.81 -11.60
C LYS A 231 -0.75 6.34 -11.61
N ASN A 232 -0.13 7.01 -10.64
CA ASN A 232 -0.15 8.46 -10.49
C ASN A 232 1.01 9.17 -11.23
N GLY A 233 2.06 8.44 -11.63
CA GLY A 233 3.20 8.99 -12.35
C GLY A 233 4.24 9.67 -11.45
N ASP A 234 4.28 9.32 -10.16
CA ASP A 234 5.17 9.93 -9.16
C ASP A 234 6.57 9.30 -9.23
N ILE A 235 7.35 9.69 -10.23
CA ILE A 235 8.66 9.09 -10.59
C ILE A 235 9.66 9.04 -9.41
N GLY A 236 9.65 10.05 -8.54
CA GLY A 236 10.53 10.09 -7.35
C GLY A 236 10.17 9.02 -6.31
N ASP A 237 8.88 8.83 -6.06
CA ASP A 237 8.40 7.82 -5.10
C ASP A 237 8.53 6.40 -5.65
N ILE A 238 8.45 6.23 -6.97
CA ILE A 238 8.67 4.93 -7.66
C ILE A 238 10.15 4.51 -7.59
N ALA A 239 11.09 5.43 -7.74
CA ALA A 239 12.52 5.11 -7.58
C ALA A 239 12.85 4.71 -6.14
N GLY A 240 12.31 5.49 -5.17
CA GLY A 240 12.31 5.20 -3.73
C GLY A 240 11.93 3.76 -3.41
N GLN A 241 10.71 3.41 -3.80
CA GLN A 241 10.12 2.11 -3.50
C GLN A 241 10.72 0.97 -4.33
N GLY A 242 11.24 1.24 -5.54
CA GLY A 242 11.91 0.24 -6.36
C GLY A 242 13.23 -0.20 -5.74
N ALA A 243 13.96 0.75 -5.13
CA ALA A 243 15.17 0.46 -4.38
C ALA A 243 14.87 -0.29 -3.08
N GLU A 244 13.79 0.06 -2.37
CA GLU A 244 13.29 -0.71 -1.21
C GLU A 244 12.96 -2.16 -1.58
N LEU A 245 12.30 -2.39 -2.72
CA LEU A 245 11.99 -3.74 -3.22
C LEU A 245 13.25 -4.57 -3.50
N VAL A 246 14.25 -3.97 -4.15
CA VAL A 246 15.53 -4.63 -4.44
C VAL A 246 16.26 -4.97 -3.13
N ALA A 247 16.32 -4.02 -2.20
CA ALA A 247 16.96 -4.20 -0.90
C ALA A 247 16.30 -5.30 -0.06
N GLU A 248 14.97 -5.30 0.04
CA GLU A 248 14.23 -6.36 0.73
C GLU A 248 14.43 -7.73 0.10
N ALA A 249 14.48 -7.80 -1.23
CA ALA A 249 14.70 -9.06 -1.92
C ALA A 249 16.10 -9.60 -1.70
N ILE A 250 17.12 -8.74 -1.65
CA ILE A 250 18.49 -9.10 -1.28
C ILE A 250 18.51 -9.63 0.16
N LEU A 251 17.95 -8.88 1.12
CA LEU A 251 17.83 -9.30 2.53
C LEU A 251 17.18 -10.68 2.68
N LYS A 252 16.03 -10.87 2.04
CA LYS A 252 15.29 -12.14 2.06
C LYS A 252 16.06 -13.27 1.38
N SER A 253 16.95 -12.96 0.45
CA SER A 253 17.81 -13.95 -0.23
C SER A 253 18.96 -14.43 0.64
N MET A 254 19.36 -13.68 1.66
CA MET A 254 20.45 -14.08 2.55
C MET A 254 20.08 -15.26 3.46
N ASN A 255 18.79 -15.58 3.58
CA ASN A 255 18.33 -16.80 4.24
C ASN A 255 18.46 -18.06 3.35
N ASP A 256 18.81 -17.90 2.06
CA ASP A 256 19.00 -19.00 1.12
C ASP A 256 20.47 -19.44 1.09
N LYS A 257 20.72 -20.68 1.51
CA LYS A 257 22.08 -21.25 1.57
C LYS A 257 22.79 -21.24 0.21
N VAL A 258 22.06 -21.44 -0.89
CA VAL A 258 22.63 -21.45 -2.23
C VAL A 258 23.15 -20.06 -2.61
N VAL A 259 22.40 -19.01 -2.24
CA VAL A 259 22.80 -17.61 -2.46
C VAL A 259 24.09 -17.30 -1.72
N ILE A 260 24.18 -17.67 -0.43
CA ILE A 260 25.37 -17.41 0.39
C ILE A 260 26.60 -18.18 -0.10
N GLU A 261 26.45 -19.47 -0.42
CA GLU A 261 27.55 -20.29 -0.93
C GLU A 261 28.11 -19.70 -2.23
N LYS A 262 27.23 -19.26 -3.12
CA LYS A 262 27.64 -18.60 -4.36
C LYS A 262 28.27 -17.25 -4.15
N LEU A 263 27.70 -16.38 -3.32
CA LEU A 263 28.31 -15.08 -2.99
C LEU A 263 29.75 -15.23 -2.49
N LYS A 264 30.01 -16.23 -1.63
CA LYS A 264 31.37 -16.53 -1.12
C LYS A 264 32.38 -16.87 -2.22
N THR A 265 31.94 -17.42 -3.35
CA THR A 265 32.84 -17.79 -4.46
C THR A 265 33.34 -16.61 -5.27
N TYR A 266 32.56 -15.51 -5.36
CA TYR A 266 32.93 -14.35 -6.18
C TYR A 266 33.12 -13.04 -5.39
N ALA A 267 32.81 -13.02 -4.08
CA ALA A 267 33.13 -11.90 -3.20
C ALA A 267 34.64 -11.73 -2.94
N GLY A 268 35.44 -12.80 -3.11
CA GLY A 268 36.89 -12.77 -2.88
C GLY A 268 37.71 -11.85 -3.81
N GLY A 269 37.08 -11.14 -4.75
CA GLY A 269 37.72 -10.18 -5.65
C GLY A 269 37.47 -8.70 -5.35
N ALA A 270 36.53 -8.34 -4.46
CA ALA A 270 36.13 -6.95 -4.21
C ALA A 270 36.05 -6.66 -2.70
N THR A 271 37.01 -5.94 -2.16
CA THR A 271 37.14 -5.64 -0.72
C THR A 271 36.22 -4.52 -0.21
N SER A 272 35.23 -4.08 -0.98
CA SER A 272 34.17 -3.16 -0.55
C SER A 272 33.04 -3.12 -1.60
N GLY A 273 31.79 -3.39 -1.20
CA GLY A 273 30.61 -3.32 -2.07
C GLY A 273 29.38 -4.04 -1.49
N VAL A 274 28.22 -3.87 -2.14
CA VAL A 274 26.91 -4.37 -1.69
C VAL A 274 26.88 -5.90 -1.49
N VAL A 275 27.64 -6.65 -2.29
CA VAL A 275 27.84 -8.11 -2.13
C VAL A 275 28.59 -8.47 -0.84
N ALA A 276 29.58 -7.65 -0.45
CA ALA A 276 30.30 -7.83 0.80
C ALA A 276 29.41 -7.49 2.01
N ALA A 277 28.63 -6.41 1.93
CA ALA A 277 27.63 -6.06 2.94
C ALA A 277 26.54 -7.15 3.09
N ALA A 278 26.15 -7.83 2.00
CA ALA A 278 25.23 -8.96 2.03
C ALA A 278 25.80 -10.22 2.71
N LEU A 279 27.09 -10.48 2.54
CA LEU A 279 27.79 -11.57 3.26
C LEU A 279 28.01 -11.22 4.73
N GLU A 280 28.37 -9.98 5.02
CA GLU A 280 28.56 -9.48 6.37
C GLU A 280 27.24 -9.52 7.15
N LEU A 281 26.13 -9.12 6.54
CA LEU A 281 24.77 -9.29 7.07
C LEU A 281 24.46 -10.74 7.45
N TYR A 282 24.79 -11.72 6.60
CA TYR A 282 24.54 -13.13 6.90
C TYR A 282 25.35 -13.61 8.11
N GLU A 283 26.55 -13.06 8.30
CA GLU A 283 27.48 -13.46 9.35
C GLU A 283 27.24 -12.71 10.67
N SER A 284 26.80 -11.44 10.62
CA SER A 284 26.57 -10.56 11.77
C SER A 284 25.11 -10.51 12.24
N GLY A 285 24.16 -10.74 11.33
CA GLY A 285 22.72 -10.71 11.62
C GLY A 285 22.09 -9.31 11.71
N ASP A 286 22.78 -8.24 11.29
CA ASP A 286 22.25 -6.87 11.32
C ASP A 286 21.42 -6.51 10.08
N TYR A 287 20.17 -6.97 10.07
CA TYR A 287 19.22 -6.79 8.96
C TYR A 287 18.82 -5.33 8.70
N LYS A 288 19.04 -4.40 9.63
CA LYS A 288 18.50 -3.04 9.52
C LYS A 288 19.46 -2.09 8.79
N GLU A 289 20.75 -2.13 9.10
CA GLU A 289 21.74 -1.32 8.37
C GLU A 289 22.03 -1.87 6.98
N ALA A 290 22.08 -3.20 6.83
CA ALA A 290 22.16 -3.82 5.52
C ALA A 290 20.99 -3.42 4.60
N SER A 291 19.77 -3.31 5.16
CA SER A 291 18.61 -2.79 4.42
C SER A 291 18.85 -1.40 3.87
N LYS A 292 19.28 -0.46 4.72
CA LYS A 292 19.53 0.93 4.29
C LYS A 292 20.65 1.01 3.27
N GLU A 293 21.74 0.27 3.48
CA GLU A 293 22.86 0.24 2.54
C GLU A 293 22.44 -0.32 1.18
N PHE A 294 21.61 -1.37 1.16
CA PHE A 294 21.05 -1.89 -0.09
C PHE A 294 20.05 -0.93 -0.72
N VAL A 295 19.24 -0.22 0.08
CA VAL A 295 18.30 0.80 -0.44
C VAL A 295 19.06 1.95 -1.07
N TYR A 296 20.04 2.54 -0.38
CA TYR A 296 20.81 3.66 -0.92
C TYR A 296 21.63 3.25 -2.14
N ALA A 297 22.30 2.10 -2.09
CA ALA A 297 23.03 1.61 -3.24
C ALA A 297 22.11 1.32 -4.43
N ALA A 298 20.92 0.76 -4.18
CA ALA A 298 19.91 0.55 -5.22
C ALA A 298 19.36 1.89 -5.75
N LEU A 299 19.11 2.88 -4.90
CA LEU A 299 18.63 4.22 -5.31
C LEU A 299 19.59 4.91 -6.26
N ASP A 300 20.90 4.78 -6.03
CA ASP A 300 21.94 5.41 -6.83
C ASP A 300 22.05 4.82 -8.25
N VAL A 301 21.64 3.55 -8.42
CA VAL A 301 21.85 2.81 -9.69
C VAL A 301 20.55 2.43 -10.40
N ILE A 302 19.39 2.51 -9.72
CA ILE A 302 18.10 2.12 -10.31
C ILE A 302 17.68 3.14 -11.38
N PRO A 303 17.39 2.70 -12.62
CA PRO A 303 17.08 3.64 -13.70
C PRO A 303 15.63 4.14 -13.57
N ALA A 304 15.39 5.15 -12.73
CA ALA A 304 14.07 5.64 -12.32
C ALA A 304 13.05 5.87 -13.46
N ALA A 305 13.47 6.42 -14.59
CA ALA A 305 12.59 6.64 -15.75
C ALA A 305 12.23 5.32 -16.48
N LYS A 306 13.19 4.38 -16.57
CA LYS A 306 12.98 3.05 -17.14
C LYS A 306 12.15 2.19 -16.20
N LEU A 307 12.39 2.29 -14.89
CA LEU A 307 11.57 1.70 -13.83
C LEU A 307 10.14 2.24 -13.88
N GLY A 308 9.92 3.56 -13.92
CA GLY A 308 8.58 4.15 -14.04
C GLY A 308 7.81 3.62 -15.27
N LYS A 309 8.47 3.49 -16.42
CA LYS A 309 7.90 2.89 -17.65
C LYS A 309 7.62 1.39 -17.47
N ALA A 310 8.60 0.65 -16.98
CA ALA A 310 8.53 -0.80 -16.80
C ALA A 310 7.54 -1.22 -15.71
N VAL A 311 7.38 -0.42 -14.67
CA VAL A 311 6.40 -0.63 -13.59
C VAL A 311 5.00 -0.35 -14.10
N VAL A 312 4.77 0.61 -14.98
CA VAL A 312 3.46 0.80 -15.63
C VAL A 312 3.14 -0.34 -16.60
N GLU A 313 4.16 -0.88 -17.28
CA GLU A 313 4.07 -2.09 -18.11
C GLU A 313 3.84 -3.37 -17.28
N ALA A 314 4.41 -3.46 -16.08
CA ALA A 314 4.36 -4.65 -15.21
C ALA A 314 3.19 -4.65 -14.21
N THR A 315 2.83 -3.50 -13.63
CA THR A 315 1.68 -3.40 -12.71
C THR A 315 0.36 -3.54 -13.43
N LYS A 316 0.33 -3.12 -14.71
CA LYS A 316 -0.83 -3.12 -15.60
C LYS A 316 -2.12 -2.54 -14.99
N ALA A 317 -3.03 -2.22 -15.88
CA ALA A 317 -4.46 -2.41 -15.66
C ALA A 317 -4.84 -3.90 -15.30
N GLY A 318 -3.86 -4.77 -15.01
CA GLY A 318 -3.83 -6.24 -14.99
C GLY A 318 -4.19 -6.85 -13.65
N ALA A 319 -3.75 -6.26 -12.53
CA ALA A 319 -4.13 -6.74 -11.20
C ALA A 319 -5.66 -6.71 -10.99
N GLN A 320 -6.36 -5.79 -11.65
CA GLN A 320 -7.84 -5.68 -11.66
C GLN A 320 -8.48 -6.20 -12.97
N MET A 321 -7.68 -6.62 -13.96
CA MET A 321 -8.17 -7.12 -15.27
C MET A 321 -8.89 -8.47 -15.11
N TRP A 322 -8.36 -9.34 -14.25
CA TRP A 322 -8.90 -10.67 -13.93
C TRP A 322 -10.17 -10.62 -13.07
N GLN A 323 -10.41 -9.49 -12.38
CA GLN A 323 -11.65 -9.24 -11.66
C GLN A 323 -12.81 -8.90 -12.61
N LYS A 324 -12.52 -8.70 -13.90
CA LYS A 324 -13.53 -8.38 -14.90
C LYS A 324 -14.10 -9.65 -15.50
N TYR A 325 -15.39 -9.86 -15.26
CA TYR A 325 -16.19 -10.94 -15.83
C TYR A 325 -15.95 -11.17 -17.33
N SER A 326 -15.65 -10.12 -18.11
CA SER A 326 -15.37 -10.23 -19.56
C SER A 326 -14.14 -11.10 -19.89
N VAL A 327 -13.15 -11.18 -19.00
CA VAL A 327 -11.96 -12.01 -19.18
C VAL A 327 -12.28 -13.48 -18.91
N GLU A 328 -13.03 -13.76 -17.84
CA GLU A 328 -13.47 -15.12 -17.52
C GLU A 328 -14.44 -15.66 -18.59
N CYS A 329 -15.39 -14.86 -19.07
CA CYS A 329 -16.25 -15.24 -20.20
C CYS A 329 -15.43 -15.67 -21.42
N ALA A 330 -14.43 -14.85 -21.80
CA ALA A 330 -13.58 -15.16 -22.94
C ALA A 330 -12.66 -16.36 -22.71
N TYR A 331 -12.23 -16.61 -21.46
CA TYR A 331 -11.51 -17.83 -21.14
C TYR A 331 -12.39 -19.07 -21.33
N ASN A 332 -13.66 -19.00 -20.95
CA ASN A 332 -14.62 -20.09 -21.17
C ASN A 332 -14.91 -20.34 -22.66
N ILE A 333 -14.98 -19.29 -23.48
CA ILE A 333 -15.05 -19.41 -24.94
C ILE A 333 -13.75 -20.04 -25.48
N TYR A 334 -12.59 -19.56 -25.02
CA TYR A 334 -11.30 -20.16 -25.35
C TYR A 334 -11.30 -21.65 -25.03
N LEU A 335 -11.84 -22.09 -23.87
CA LEU A 335 -12.02 -23.49 -23.48
C LEU A 335 -12.87 -24.31 -24.48
N LYS A 336 -13.87 -23.67 -25.11
CA LYS A 336 -14.77 -24.28 -26.11
C LYS A 336 -14.16 -24.30 -27.54
N GLU A 337 -13.22 -23.41 -27.86
CA GLU A 337 -12.53 -23.37 -29.14
C GLU A 337 -11.58 -24.57 -29.35
N ASN A 338 -11.30 -24.91 -30.61
CA ASN A 338 -10.56 -26.13 -30.96
C ASN A 338 -9.05 -25.94 -30.70
N LYS A 339 -8.55 -26.49 -29.58
CA LYS A 339 -7.14 -26.32 -29.14
C LYS A 339 -6.25 -27.48 -29.54
N GLY A 340 -4.98 -27.17 -29.83
CA GLY A 340 -3.90 -28.14 -29.82
C GLY A 340 -3.59 -28.67 -28.42
N SER A 341 -2.85 -29.78 -28.33
CA SER A 341 -2.45 -30.41 -27.06
C SER A 341 -1.56 -29.52 -26.18
N ASP A 342 -0.98 -28.47 -26.74
CA ASP A 342 -0.17 -27.46 -26.06
C ASP A 342 -0.98 -26.20 -25.66
N GLY A 343 -2.31 -26.22 -25.83
CA GLY A 343 -3.19 -25.09 -25.57
C GLY A 343 -3.17 -24.00 -26.65
N SER A 344 -2.43 -24.20 -27.75
CA SER A 344 -2.51 -23.28 -28.89
C SER A 344 -3.89 -23.33 -29.53
N VAL A 345 -4.38 -22.20 -30.03
CA VAL A 345 -5.58 -22.12 -30.87
C VAL A 345 -5.25 -21.41 -32.18
N PRO A 346 -5.98 -21.70 -33.26
CA PRO A 346 -5.85 -20.99 -34.53
C PRO A 346 -6.03 -19.46 -34.39
N ASP A 347 -5.39 -18.67 -35.26
CA ASP A 347 -5.48 -17.20 -35.23
C ASP A 347 -6.91 -16.68 -35.43
N ASP A 348 -7.71 -17.36 -36.24
CA ASP A 348 -9.14 -17.10 -36.42
C ASP A 348 -9.96 -17.40 -35.17
N SER A 349 -9.60 -18.42 -34.38
CA SER A 349 -10.20 -18.66 -33.06
C SER A 349 -9.86 -17.54 -32.06
N TRP A 350 -8.67 -16.94 -32.12
CA TRP A 350 -8.35 -15.77 -31.29
C TRP A 350 -9.24 -14.57 -31.62
N LEU A 351 -9.59 -14.38 -32.89
CA LEU A 351 -10.55 -13.35 -33.29
C LEU A 351 -11.94 -13.62 -32.68
N VAL A 352 -12.40 -14.88 -32.66
CA VAL A 352 -13.66 -15.27 -32.00
C VAL A 352 -13.59 -15.02 -30.50
N ILE A 353 -12.50 -15.41 -29.83
CA ILE A 353 -12.31 -15.22 -28.38
C ILE A 353 -12.32 -13.73 -28.03
N PHE A 354 -11.57 -12.90 -28.77
CA PHE A 354 -11.53 -11.46 -28.54
C PHE A 354 -12.83 -10.75 -28.92
N ASN A 355 -13.55 -11.21 -29.95
CA ASN A 355 -14.88 -10.71 -30.25
C ASN A 355 -15.87 -10.99 -29.11
N ASN A 356 -15.73 -12.12 -28.41
CA ASN A 356 -16.55 -12.45 -27.24
C ASN A 356 -16.13 -11.68 -25.97
N MET A 357 -14.89 -11.18 -25.89
CA MET A 357 -14.54 -10.15 -24.91
C MET A 357 -15.27 -8.83 -25.19
N GLY A 358 -15.64 -8.62 -26.46
CA GLY A 358 -16.25 -7.39 -26.95
C GLY A 358 -15.47 -6.17 -26.48
N SER A 359 -16.20 -5.20 -25.97
CA SER A 359 -15.68 -3.96 -25.39
C SER A 359 -14.78 -4.13 -24.17
N GLY A 360 -14.76 -5.30 -23.54
CA GLY A 360 -13.84 -5.61 -22.47
C GLY A 360 -12.38 -5.46 -22.92
N LEU A 361 -12.05 -5.92 -24.13
CA LEU A 361 -10.69 -5.81 -24.68
C LEU A 361 -10.30 -4.36 -24.95
N ASP A 362 -11.17 -3.62 -25.65
CA ASP A 362 -10.93 -2.21 -25.98
C ASP A 362 -10.81 -1.34 -24.73
N PHE A 363 -11.63 -1.62 -23.70
CA PHE A 363 -11.52 -0.97 -22.41
C PHE A 363 -10.16 -1.23 -21.74
N MET A 364 -9.73 -2.49 -21.69
CA MET A 364 -8.44 -2.85 -21.05
C MET A 364 -7.26 -2.21 -21.78
N GLN A 365 -7.31 -2.18 -23.12
CA GLN A 365 -6.36 -1.45 -23.94
C GLN A 365 -6.38 0.05 -23.65
N ARG A 366 -7.56 0.68 -23.53
CA ARG A 366 -7.68 2.12 -23.22
C ARG A 366 -7.16 2.47 -21.83
N GLU A 367 -7.49 1.68 -20.80
CA GLU A 367 -6.97 1.89 -19.45
C GLU A 367 -5.45 1.76 -19.42
N TYR A 368 -4.91 0.76 -20.13
CA TYR A 368 -3.47 0.58 -20.25
C TYR A 368 -2.80 1.80 -20.89
N ARG A 369 -3.34 2.30 -22.02
CA ARG A 369 -2.86 3.55 -22.64
C ARG A 369 -3.03 4.76 -21.73
N THR A 370 -4.08 4.82 -20.92
CA THR A 370 -4.32 5.93 -19.98
C THR A 370 -3.29 5.95 -18.86
N ALA A 371 -2.98 4.79 -18.29
CA ALA A 371 -1.90 4.64 -17.32
C ALA A 371 -0.54 4.99 -17.94
N TYR A 372 -0.26 4.47 -19.15
CA TYR A 372 0.94 4.80 -19.91
C TYR A 372 1.07 6.30 -20.19
N ALA A 373 -0.04 6.96 -20.55
CA ALA A 373 -0.09 8.40 -20.79
C ALA A 373 0.31 9.17 -19.53
N LYS A 374 -0.34 8.90 -18.39
CA LYS A 374 -0.04 9.54 -17.09
C LYS A 374 1.43 9.38 -16.70
N ALA A 375 1.94 8.16 -16.77
CA ALA A 375 3.34 7.87 -16.45
C ALA A 375 4.34 8.54 -17.39
N SER A 376 3.97 8.73 -18.66
CA SER A 376 4.79 9.42 -19.66
C SER A 376 4.65 10.94 -19.61
N GLY A 377 3.90 11.51 -18.65
CA GLY A 377 3.58 12.93 -18.60
C GLY A 377 2.76 13.43 -19.81
N LYS A 378 2.05 12.53 -20.49
CA LYS A 378 1.24 12.78 -21.68
C LYS A 378 -0.25 12.62 -21.38
N THR A 379 -1.08 13.18 -22.24
CA THR A 379 -2.52 12.90 -22.27
C THR A 379 -2.81 11.65 -23.10
N LEU A 380 -3.93 10.96 -22.81
CA LEU A 380 -4.39 9.83 -23.63
C LEU A 380 -4.53 10.21 -25.11
N LYS A 381 -4.97 11.45 -25.40
CA LYS A 381 -5.08 11.96 -26.78
C LYS A 381 -3.73 12.02 -27.50
N GLU A 382 -2.66 12.35 -26.80
CA GLU A 382 -1.31 12.38 -27.38
C GLU A 382 -0.79 10.96 -27.64
N ILE A 383 -1.12 10.00 -26.78
CA ILE A 383 -0.84 8.58 -27.03
C ILE A 383 -1.65 8.06 -28.23
N ASP A 384 -2.94 8.37 -28.29
CA ASP A 384 -3.83 7.89 -29.36
C ASP A 384 -3.54 8.53 -30.73
N ALA A 385 -2.93 9.73 -30.75
CA ALA A 385 -2.48 10.39 -31.98
C ALA A 385 -1.28 9.67 -32.63
N ASP A 386 -0.43 9.04 -31.81
CA ASP A 386 0.66 8.17 -32.28
C ASP A 386 0.13 6.77 -32.54
N LYS A 387 -0.32 6.51 -33.78
CA LYS A 387 -0.91 5.22 -34.16
C LYS A 387 0.04 4.04 -33.92
N ALA A 388 1.34 4.21 -34.17
CA ALA A 388 2.30 3.11 -34.01
C ALA A 388 2.48 2.75 -32.53
N LEU A 389 2.61 3.75 -31.66
CA LEU A 389 2.67 3.55 -30.22
C LEU A 389 1.36 2.97 -29.67
N ARG A 390 0.21 3.53 -30.08
CA ARG A 390 -1.11 3.03 -29.69
C ARG A 390 -1.31 1.57 -30.06
N ASP A 391 -0.96 1.18 -31.29
CA ASP A 391 -1.13 -0.19 -31.76
C ASP A 391 -0.16 -1.15 -31.06
N MET A 392 1.07 -0.72 -30.76
CA MET A 392 2.02 -1.46 -29.93
C MET A 392 1.46 -1.75 -28.53
N LEU A 393 0.98 -0.71 -27.84
CA LEU A 393 0.41 -0.83 -26.49
C LEU A 393 -0.86 -1.71 -26.48
N ASN A 394 -1.69 -1.61 -27.52
CA ASN A 394 -2.87 -2.46 -27.68
C ASN A 394 -2.52 -3.94 -27.89
N ASN A 395 -1.52 -4.20 -28.74
CA ASN A 395 -1.03 -5.55 -29.03
C ASN A 395 -0.40 -6.21 -27.81
N GLN A 396 0.25 -5.42 -26.94
CA GLN A 396 0.79 -5.90 -25.68
C GLN A 396 -0.32 -6.52 -24.81
N ILE A 397 -1.42 -5.79 -24.59
CA ILE A 397 -2.59 -6.30 -23.86
C ILE A 397 -3.16 -7.57 -24.48
N ALA A 398 -3.31 -7.60 -25.81
CA ALA A 398 -3.83 -8.78 -26.50
C ALA A 398 -2.91 -10.00 -26.31
N ASN A 399 -1.60 -9.83 -26.52
CA ASN A 399 -0.60 -10.90 -26.36
C ASN A 399 -0.53 -11.41 -24.92
N ASP A 400 -0.73 -10.54 -23.94
CA ASP A 400 -0.74 -10.92 -22.55
C ASP A 400 -1.96 -11.74 -22.14
N ILE A 401 -3.13 -11.42 -22.68
CA ILE A 401 -4.33 -12.27 -22.53
C ILE A 401 -4.08 -13.65 -23.12
N LYS A 402 -3.51 -13.71 -24.35
CA LYS A 402 -3.15 -14.99 -24.99
C LYS A 402 -2.22 -15.81 -24.10
N ARG A 403 -1.14 -15.19 -23.62
CA ARG A 403 -0.14 -15.83 -22.75
C ARG A 403 -0.80 -16.35 -21.48
N SER A 404 -1.61 -15.53 -20.81
CA SER A 404 -2.29 -15.94 -19.57
C SER A 404 -3.24 -17.11 -19.79
N PHE A 405 -4.08 -17.08 -20.84
CA PHE A 405 -5.01 -18.18 -21.13
C PHE A 405 -4.26 -19.49 -21.41
N MET A 406 -3.15 -19.42 -22.14
CA MET A 406 -2.29 -20.57 -22.38
C MET A 406 -1.61 -21.07 -21.09
N THR A 407 -1.10 -20.15 -20.26
CA THR A 407 -0.48 -20.48 -18.97
C THR A 407 -1.49 -21.13 -18.03
N ARG A 408 -2.70 -20.57 -17.87
CA ARG A 408 -3.78 -21.14 -17.05
C ARG A 408 -4.15 -22.54 -17.54
N TYR A 409 -4.30 -22.71 -18.85
CA TYR A 409 -4.62 -24.01 -19.44
C TYR A 409 -3.52 -25.05 -19.16
N LYS A 410 -2.26 -24.71 -19.42
CA LYS A 410 -1.11 -25.62 -19.16
C LYS A 410 -0.96 -25.94 -17.67
N ASN A 411 -1.31 -25.00 -16.80
CA ASN A 411 -1.18 -25.10 -15.34
C ASN A 411 -2.52 -25.38 -14.64
N THR A 412 -3.49 -26.00 -15.32
CA THR A 412 -4.84 -26.25 -14.76
C THR A 412 -4.78 -26.94 -13.39
N SER A 413 -3.90 -27.95 -13.22
CA SER A 413 -3.74 -28.63 -11.93
C SER A 413 -3.18 -27.72 -10.82
N ALA A 414 -2.26 -26.82 -11.16
CA ALA A 414 -1.70 -25.85 -10.22
C ALA A 414 -2.74 -24.78 -9.85
N PHE A 415 -3.56 -24.35 -10.81
CA PHE A 415 -4.69 -23.46 -10.57
C PHE A 415 -5.72 -24.06 -9.61
N GLU A 416 -6.16 -25.31 -9.83
CA GLU A 416 -7.11 -25.97 -8.93
C GLU A 416 -6.53 -26.20 -7.54
N THR A 417 -5.24 -26.55 -7.44
CA THR A 417 -4.54 -26.71 -6.16
C THR A 417 -4.48 -25.38 -5.40
N GLU A 418 -4.12 -24.30 -6.09
CA GLU A 418 -4.01 -22.97 -5.49
C GLU A 418 -5.39 -22.43 -5.08
N LYS A 419 -6.43 -22.63 -5.90
CA LYS A 419 -7.81 -22.28 -5.56
C LYS A 419 -8.27 -23.03 -4.30
N ALA A 420 -8.03 -24.33 -4.20
CA ALA A 420 -8.39 -25.12 -3.02
C ALA A 420 -7.67 -24.61 -1.76
N ARG A 421 -6.35 -24.36 -1.85
CA ARG A 421 -5.56 -23.80 -0.76
C ARG A 421 -6.09 -22.44 -0.30
N ILE A 422 -6.43 -21.56 -1.23
CA ILE A 422 -7.00 -20.25 -0.92
C ILE A 422 -8.38 -20.38 -0.27
N LYS A 423 -9.23 -21.30 -0.76
CA LYS A 423 -10.56 -21.55 -0.18
C LYS A 423 -10.47 -22.00 1.27
N GLU A 424 -9.54 -22.91 1.60
CA GLU A 424 -9.28 -23.33 2.98
C GLU A 424 -8.85 -22.15 3.86
N MET A 425 -7.92 -21.33 3.37
CA MET A 425 -7.43 -20.17 4.11
C MET A 425 -8.51 -19.10 4.32
N LEU A 426 -9.38 -18.89 3.33
CA LEU A 426 -10.55 -18.02 3.45
C LEU A 426 -11.55 -18.52 4.49
N ALA A 427 -11.80 -19.83 4.54
CA ALA A 427 -12.65 -20.42 5.58
C ALA A 427 -12.05 -20.21 6.98
N THR A 428 -10.73 -20.34 7.13
CA THR A 428 -10.02 -20.03 8.37
C THR A 428 -10.17 -18.55 8.74
N PHE A 429 -9.89 -17.63 7.81
CA PHE A 429 -10.03 -16.19 8.06
C PHE A 429 -11.46 -15.83 8.45
N ASP A 430 -12.46 -16.49 7.84
CA ASP A 430 -13.85 -16.30 8.22
C ASP A 430 -14.15 -16.79 9.64
N LYS A 431 -13.73 -18.03 9.96
CA LYS A 431 -13.91 -18.66 11.28
C LYS A 431 -13.38 -17.78 12.41
N TYR A 432 -12.24 -17.11 12.20
CA TYR A 432 -11.63 -16.22 13.18
C TYR A 432 -12.03 -14.74 13.02
N GLY A 433 -12.93 -14.42 12.08
CA GLY A 433 -13.51 -13.09 11.89
C GLY A 433 -12.61 -12.08 11.17
N LEU A 434 -11.50 -12.51 10.57
CA LEU A 434 -10.56 -11.65 9.84
C LEU A 434 -11.20 -11.05 8.58
N LEU A 435 -12.23 -11.70 8.04
CA LEU A 435 -13.03 -11.20 6.92
C LEU A 435 -14.18 -10.27 7.37
N SER A 436 -14.46 -10.16 8.67
CA SER A 436 -15.53 -9.29 9.18
C SER A 436 -15.16 -7.82 9.01
N TRP A 437 -16.15 -7.01 8.65
CA TRP A 437 -15.99 -5.56 8.56
C TRP A 437 -15.79 -4.91 9.93
N ASN A 438 -16.51 -5.37 10.96
CA ASN A 438 -16.47 -4.79 12.32
C ASN A 438 -15.13 -4.95 13.07
N LYS A 439 -14.23 -5.83 12.59
CA LYS A 439 -12.92 -6.11 13.21
C LYS A 439 -11.73 -5.52 12.45
N LEU A 440 -11.99 -4.49 11.63
CA LEU A 440 -11.04 -3.74 10.79
C LEU A 440 -10.02 -2.89 11.57
N LEU A 441 -9.27 -3.49 12.49
CA LEU A 441 -8.05 -2.83 12.96
C LEU A 441 -7.06 -2.77 11.77
N GLY A 442 -6.67 -1.58 11.35
CA GLY A 442 -5.48 -1.35 10.49
C GLY A 442 -5.65 -1.24 8.97
N PHE A 443 -6.78 -1.63 8.36
CA PHE A 443 -6.97 -1.47 6.90
C PHE A 443 -7.73 -0.18 6.54
N PRO A 444 -7.38 0.48 5.40
CA PRO A 444 -8.17 1.60 4.89
C PRO A 444 -9.62 1.21 4.64
N VAL A 445 -10.53 2.12 5.00
CA VAL A 445 -11.98 1.91 4.88
C VAL A 445 -12.41 1.67 3.43
N ASP A 446 -11.69 2.24 2.45
CA ASP A 446 -11.96 2.11 1.03
C ASP A 446 -11.17 1.00 0.31
N MET A 447 -10.45 0.14 1.06
CA MET A 447 -9.71 -0.97 0.46
C MET A 447 -10.67 -2.04 -0.08
N GLU A 448 -10.46 -2.45 -1.34
CA GLU A 448 -11.22 -3.54 -1.96
C GLU A 448 -11.06 -4.88 -1.23
N PHE A 449 -12.14 -5.66 -1.14
CA PHE A 449 -12.15 -6.94 -0.40
C PHE A 449 -11.10 -7.94 -0.90
N ALA A 450 -10.92 -8.05 -2.22
CA ALA A 450 -9.90 -8.93 -2.80
C ALA A 450 -8.48 -8.50 -2.36
N SER A 451 -8.20 -7.20 -2.37
CA SER A 451 -6.91 -6.64 -1.91
C SER A 451 -6.69 -6.85 -0.41
N ARG A 452 -7.76 -6.78 0.38
CA ARG A 452 -7.73 -7.07 1.82
C ARG A 452 -7.42 -8.54 2.09
N ILE A 453 -8.09 -9.46 1.39
CA ILE A 453 -7.84 -10.90 1.51
C ILE A 453 -6.38 -11.20 1.15
N ASP A 454 -5.90 -10.67 0.03
CA ASP A 454 -4.51 -10.82 -0.40
C ASP A 454 -3.52 -10.28 0.65
N SER A 455 -3.82 -9.13 1.26
CA SER A 455 -3.01 -8.59 2.37
C SER A 455 -2.99 -9.50 3.60
N LEU A 456 -4.12 -10.11 3.97
CA LEU A 456 -4.18 -11.07 5.08
C LEU A 456 -3.34 -12.32 4.81
N MET A 457 -3.37 -12.84 3.58
CA MET A 457 -2.54 -13.98 3.17
C MET A 457 -1.05 -13.63 3.28
N LYS A 458 -0.66 -12.44 2.85
CA LYS A 458 0.72 -11.95 2.93
C LYS A 458 1.19 -11.74 4.36
N ILE A 459 0.35 -11.18 5.23
CA ILE A 459 0.66 -11.05 6.66
C ILE A 459 0.88 -12.42 7.28
N ARG A 460 0.00 -13.40 6.98
CA ARG A 460 0.16 -14.78 7.45
C ARG A 460 1.51 -15.37 7.01
N GLU A 461 1.87 -15.21 5.74
CA GLU A 461 3.17 -15.68 5.23
C GLU A 461 4.35 -14.99 5.91
N ASN A 462 4.29 -13.68 6.13
CA ASN A 462 5.33 -12.94 6.83
C ASN A 462 5.51 -13.43 8.26
N ILE A 463 4.42 -13.67 9.00
CA ILE A 463 4.46 -14.21 10.36
C ILE A 463 5.09 -15.61 10.37
N LEU A 464 4.74 -16.47 9.40
CA LEU A 464 5.37 -17.78 9.25
C LEU A 464 6.87 -17.66 8.95
N ASN A 465 7.27 -16.70 8.11
CA ASN A 465 8.69 -16.48 7.79
C ASN A 465 9.50 -16.02 9.01
N LEU A 466 8.91 -15.23 9.93
CA LEU A 466 9.57 -14.81 11.18
C LEU A 466 9.98 -15.99 12.06
N VAL A 467 9.26 -17.10 11.97
CA VAL A 467 9.53 -18.33 12.72
C VAL A 467 10.24 -19.38 11.87
N GLY A 468 10.85 -18.98 10.75
CA GLY A 468 11.58 -19.87 9.85
C GLY A 468 10.69 -20.84 9.06
N GLY A 469 9.39 -20.54 8.94
CA GLY A 469 8.40 -21.39 8.26
C GLY A 469 7.87 -22.54 9.11
N ASP A 470 8.34 -22.71 10.35
CA ASP A 470 7.86 -23.77 11.24
C ASP A 470 6.50 -23.40 11.86
N ARG A 471 5.42 -23.90 11.28
CA ARG A 471 4.07 -23.65 11.80
C ARG A 471 3.80 -24.30 13.16
N SER A 472 4.61 -25.26 13.60
CA SER A 472 4.39 -25.99 14.86
C SER A 472 4.64 -25.13 16.10
N VAL A 473 5.37 -24.02 15.95
CA VAL A 473 5.55 -23.03 17.03
C VAL A 473 4.21 -22.44 17.48
N PHE A 474 3.22 -22.41 16.60
CA PHE A 474 1.88 -21.88 16.91
C PHE A 474 0.96 -22.93 17.53
N GLY A 475 1.36 -24.20 17.66
CA GLY A 475 0.52 -25.20 18.31
C GLY A 475 0.77 -26.64 17.86
N SER A 476 0.07 -27.57 18.51
CA SER A 476 0.25 -29.01 18.34
C SER A 476 -0.64 -29.66 17.28
N ASN A 477 -1.65 -28.94 16.78
CA ASN A 477 -2.56 -29.41 15.73
C ASN A 477 -3.08 -28.23 14.90
N ASP A 478 -3.63 -28.55 13.73
CA ASP A 478 -3.97 -27.56 12.70
C ASP A 478 -5.02 -26.53 13.17
N ASP A 479 -6.04 -26.93 13.92
CA ASP A 479 -7.04 -26.00 14.45
C ASP A 479 -6.44 -25.00 15.45
N VAL A 480 -5.51 -25.45 16.30
CA VAL A 480 -4.81 -24.57 17.26
C VAL A 480 -3.81 -23.67 16.53
N ILE A 481 -3.05 -24.23 15.58
CA ILE A 481 -2.08 -23.49 14.77
C ILE A 481 -2.77 -22.36 14.00
N GLU A 482 -3.84 -22.66 13.27
CA GLU A 482 -4.56 -21.66 12.48
C GLU A 482 -5.26 -20.62 13.36
N GLY A 483 -5.74 -21.00 14.55
CA GLY A 483 -6.28 -20.05 15.52
C GLY A 483 -5.24 -19.07 16.07
N ASN A 484 -4.06 -19.57 16.41
CA ASN A 484 -2.96 -18.74 16.92
C ASN A 484 -2.33 -17.88 15.80
N LEU A 485 -2.24 -18.40 14.57
CA LEU A 485 -1.87 -17.61 13.40
C LEU A 485 -2.87 -16.49 13.15
N ALA A 486 -4.18 -16.75 13.27
CA ALA A 486 -5.19 -15.71 13.16
C ALA A 486 -5.05 -14.65 14.27
N GLU A 487 -4.78 -15.05 15.51
CA GLU A 487 -4.48 -14.12 16.61
C GLU A 487 -3.23 -13.27 16.30
N ALA A 488 -2.18 -13.87 15.76
CA ALA A 488 -0.97 -13.17 15.36
C ALA A 488 -1.23 -12.16 14.22
N ILE A 489 -2.07 -12.50 13.23
CA ILE A 489 -2.50 -11.57 12.18
C ILE A 489 -3.27 -10.38 12.80
N TYR A 490 -4.16 -10.64 13.77
CA TYR A 490 -4.85 -9.55 14.47
C TYR A 490 -3.87 -8.63 15.20
N LYS A 491 -2.91 -9.20 15.95
CA LYS A 491 -1.91 -8.41 16.66
C LYS A 491 -1.01 -7.63 15.71
N TRP A 492 -0.65 -8.23 14.58
CA TRP A 492 0.09 -7.55 13.52
C TRP A 492 -0.67 -6.30 13.03
N LEU A 493 -1.98 -6.42 12.84
CA LEU A 493 -2.82 -5.31 12.39
C LEU A 493 -3.04 -4.26 13.49
N GLU A 494 -3.24 -4.68 14.74
CA GLU A 494 -3.42 -3.82 15.91
C GLU A 494 -2.18 -2.96 16.20
N CYS A 495 -0.98 -3.55 16.16
CA CYS A 495 0.27 -2.84 16.39
C CYS A 495 0.62 -1.86 15.26
N GLY A 496 0.07 -2.04 14.06
CA GLY A 496 0.26 -1.14 12.93
C GLY A 496 1.74 -0.90 12.60
N LYS A 497 2.21 0.35 12.75
CA LYS A 497 3.60 0.73 12.48
C LYS A 497 4.56 0.36 13.63
N ASP A 498 4.05 0.14 14.84
CA ASP A 498 4.84 -0.20 16.02
C ASP A 498 5.14 -1.71 16.05
N ARG A 499 6.03 -2.14 15.16
CA ARG A 499 6.40 -3.56 15.02
C ARG A 499 7.14 -4.12 16.24
N GLY A 500 7.75 -3.27 17.07
CA GLY A 500 8.39 -3.66 18.32
C GLY A 500 7.42 -4.38 19.25
N LYS A 501 6.26 -3.76 19.52
CA LYS A 501 5.20 -4.37 20.35
C LYS A 501 4.69 -5.71 19.83
N PHE A 502 4.62 -5.87 18.50
CA PHE A 502 4.24 -7.14 17.89
C PHE A 502 5.29 -8.23 18.17
N TYR A 503 6.58 -7.92 18.04
CA TYR A 503 7.66 -8.86 18.31
C TYR A 503 7.75 -9.22 19.80
N ASP A 504 7.49 -8.27 20.69
CA ASP A 504 7.45 -8.51 22.13
C ASP A 504 6.29 -9.45 22.49
N TRP A 505 5.10 -9.19 21.95
CA TRP A 505 3.96 -10.10 22.09
C TRP A 505 4.25 -11.52 21.54
N MET A 506 4.91 -11.63 20.39
CA MET A 506 5.32 -12.93 19.83
C MET A 506 6.30 -13.68 20.76
N ARG A 507 7.18 -12.96 21.46
CA ARG A 507 8.09 -13.53 22.46
C ARG A 507 7.35 -13.93 23.74
N GLU A 508 6.44 -13.10 24.23
CA GLU A 508 5.58 -13.41 25.38
C GLU A 508 4.75 -14.69 25.16
N LYS A 509 4.26 -14.89 23.93
CA LYS A 509 3.54 -16.10 23.52
C LYS A 509 4.44 -17.32 23.31
N GLY A 510 5.76 -17.14 23.33
CA GLY A 510 6.76 -18.18 23.09
C GLY A 510 6.90 -18.59 21.62
N TYR A 511 6.39 -17.79 20.67
CA TYR A 511 6.51 -18.07 19.24
C TYR A 511 7.87 -17.66 18.68
N LEU A 512 8.44 -16.59 19.24
CA LEU A 512 9.83 -16.20 18.99
C LEU A 512 10.68 -16.52 20.21
N THR A 513 11.92 -16.91 19.96
CA THR A 513 12.91 -17.01 21.03
C THR A 513 13.11 -15.62 21.61
N SER A 514 12.98 -15.47 22.93
CA SER A 514 13.51 -14.28 23.60
C SER A 514 14.98 -14.14 23.21
N PRO A 515 15.47 -12.93 22.88
CA PRO A 515 16.90 -12.73 22.72
C PRO A 515 17.56 -13.33 23.95
N LYS A 516 18.59 -14.18 23.76
CA LYS A 516 19.32 -14.74 24.88
C LYS A 516 19.74 -13.57 25.75
N GLU A 517 19.23 -13.51 26.98
CA GLU A 517 19.80 -12.66 28.02
C GLU A 517 21.29 -13.01 28.06
N THR A 518 22.12 -12.18 27.44
CA THR A 518 23.50 -12.11 27.85
C THR A 518 23.44 -11.52 29.24
N ILE A 519 23.58 -12.37 30.26
CA ILE A 519 23.71 -11.91 31.64
C ILE A 519 24.97 -11.06 31.68
N GLY A 520 24.80 -9.76 31.85
CA GLY A 520 25.86 -8.78 31.77
C GLY A 520 25.32 -7.39 32.10
N TYR A 521 26.25 -6.46 32.27
CA TYR A 521 25.96 -5.08 32.64
C TYR A 521 26.79 -4.12 31.81
N TRP A 522 26.23 -2.95 31.56
CA TRP A 522 26.89 -1.78 31.03
C TRP A 522 27.56 -1.02 32.16
N LYS A 523 28.82 -0.64 31.96
CA LYS A 523 29.58 0.19 32.88
C LYS A 523 29.99 1.49 32.21
N LEU A 524 29.68 2.61 32.82
CA LEU A 524 30.08 3.93 32.37
C LEU A 524 31.62 4.02 32.37
N VAL A 525 32.21 4.31 31.22
CA VAL A 525 33.66 4.42 31.04
C VAL A 525 34.12 5.86 30.88
N ARG A 526 33.30 6.73 30.29
CA ARG A 526 33.58 8.18 30.16
C ARG A 526 32.33 8.96 29.76
N SER A 527 32.42 10.28 29.83
CA SER A 527 31.50 11.20 29.16
C SER A 527 32.25 12.27 28.38
N PHE A 528 31.64 12.77 27.32
CA PHE A 528 32.20 13.83 26.48
C PHE A 528 31.11 14.61 25.74
N GLU A 529 31.44 15.80 25.27
CA GLU A 529 30.51 16.72 24.60
C GLU A 529 30.70 16.69 23.09
N ASN A 530 29.63 16.99 22.35
CA ASN A 530 29.71 17.19 20.91
C ASN A 530 30.54 18.44 20.58
N LYS A 531 31.03 18.54 19.34
CA LYS A 531 31.56 19.81 18.83
C LYS A 531 30.38 20.68 18.41
N TYR A 532 30.29 21.89 18.98
CA TYR A 532 29.24 22.84 18.65
C TYR A 532 29.79 24.26 18.54
N GLU A 533 29.10 25.12 17.77
CA GLU A 533 29.38 26.56 17.75
C GLU A 533 28.96 27.22 19.07
N THR A 534 29.86 27.97 19.71
CA THR A 534 29.54 28.66 20.97
C THR A 534 28.80 29.98 20.75
N SER A 535 28.90 30.57 19.56
CA SER A 535 28.12 31.74 19.18
C SER A 535 27.95 31.88 17.66
N ALA A 536 26.83 32.45 17.25
CA ALA A 536 26.53 32.81 15.87
C ALA A 536 25.71 34.11 15.85
N SER A 537 25.81 34.88 14.77
CA SER A 537 25.01 36.09 14.55
C SER A 537 24.54 36.15 13.11
N ASP A 538 23.31 36.56 12.89
CA ASP A 538 22.78 36.95 11.58
C ASP A 538 22.31 38.41 11.60
N GLU A 539 21.55 38.83 10.59
CA GLU A 539 21.05 40.21 10.47
C GLU A 539 20.05 40.59 11.58
N VAL A 540 19.41 39.61 12.23
CA VAL A 540 18.30 39.82 13.17
C VAL A 540 18.65 39.38 14.58
N PHE A 541 19.44 38.32 14.75
CA PHE A 541 19.70 37.67 16.02
C PHE A 541 21.18 37.42 16.30
N THR A 542 21.55 37.49 17.57
CA THR A 542 22.75 36.88 18.13
C THR A 542 22.36 35.67 18.96
N ARG A 543 23.10 34.57 18.81
CA ARG A 543 22.82 33.29 19.45
C ARG A 543 24.09 32.79 20.13
N THR A 544 23.98 32.28 21.35
CA THR A 544 25.09 31.68 22.08
C THR A 544 24.68 30.36 22.70
N TRP A 545 25.55 29.37 22.62
CA TRP A 545 25.38 28.04 23.20
C TRP A 545 26.55 27.75 24.14
N SER A 546 26.24 27.17 25.29
CA SER A 546 27.25 26.74 26.26
C SER A 546 26.71 25.64 27.17
N GLY A 547 27.60 24.88 27.79
CA GLY A 547 27.26 23.87 28.79
C GLY A 547 27.70 22.48 28.34
N GLY A 548 26.99 21.48 28.87
CA GLY A 548 27.36 20.07 28.84
C GLY A 548 27.38 19.47 30.25
N GLY A 549 27.51 18.15 30.36
CA GLY A 549 27.58 17.47 31.66
C GLY A 549 26.31 17.63 32.51
N GLY A 550 25.15 17.79 31.88
CA GLY A 550 23.86 17.94 32.56
C GLY A 550 23.41 19.37 32.87
N SER A 551 24.14 20.40 32.41
CA SER A 551 23.71 21.80 32.45
C SER A 551 23.93 22.45 31.10
N TYR A 552 22.88 23.00 30.50
CA TYR A 552 22.89 23.53 29.13
C TYR A 552 22.31 24.94 29.09
N THR A 553 22.86 25.81 28.24
CA THR A 553 22.39 27.18 28.04
C THR A 553 22.35 27.55 26.57
N TYR A 554 21.21 28.10 26.13
CA TYR A 554 21.02 28.68 24.80
C TYR A 554 20.38 30.05 24.95
N ARG A 555 21.11 31.10 24.57
CA ARG A 555 20.63 32.48 24.61
C ARG A 555 20.49 33.01 23.19
N CYS A 556 19.33 33.59 22.88
CA CYS A 556 19.05 34.27 21.63
C CYS A 556 18.61 35.70 21.94
N GLU A 557 19.27 36.69 21.34
CA GLU A 557 19.03 38.12 21.52
C GLU A 557 18.83 38.80 20.16
N VAL A 558 17.80 39.63 20.06
CA VAL A 558 17.46 40.41 18.86
C VAL A 558 18.38 41.62 18.76
N ILE A 559 19.05 41.79 17.62
CA ILE A 559 19.98 42.91 17.38
C ILE A 559 19.51 43.88 16.29
N ASP A 560 18.56 43.48 15.45
CA ASP A 560 17.83 44.38 14.54
C ASP A 560 16.33 44.35 14.83
N GLY A 561 15.86 45.40 15.48
CA GLY A 561 14.46 45.58 15.84
C GLY A 561 13.55 46.00 14.69
N SER A 562 14.08 46.25 13.49
CA SER A 562 13.30 46.68 12.32
C SER A 562 12.71 45.53 11.49
N TRP A 563 13.11 44.29 11.79
CA TRP A 563 12.61 43.10 11.10
C TRP A 563 11.12 42.89 11.40
N TRP A 564 10.30 42.76 10.36
CA TRP A 564 8.85 42.62 10.49
C TRP A 564 8.44 41.21 10.91
N TYR A 565 7.69 41.09 12.00
CA TYR A 565 7.13 39.85 12.52
C TYR A 565 5.64 40.00 12.81
N TRP A 566 4.84 39.03 12.38
CA TRP A 566 3.37 39.11 12.44
C TRP A 566 2.81 39.18 13.87
N GLY A 567 3.57 38.77 14.89
CA GLY A 567 3.20 38.80 16.30
C GLY A 567 3.80 39.96 17.11
N GLN A 568 4.26 41.04 16.46
CA GLN A 568 4.78 42.23 17.14
C GLN A 568 3.71 42.95 17.96
N ASN A 569 4.07 43.35 19.19
CA ASN A 569 3.20 44.11 20.08
C ASN A 569 3.78 45.47 20.53
N HIS A 570 4.93 45.86 20.01
CA HIS A 570 5.56 47.18 20.19
C HIS A 570 6.55 47.50 19.06
N ASP A 571 7.07 48.72 18.99
CA ASP A 571 7.75 49.22 17.78
C ASP A 571 9.28 49.02 17.73
N ASN A 572 9.92 48.68 18.86
CA ASN A 572 11.37 48.41 18.92
C ASN A 572 11.65 47.14 19.71
N HIS A 573 12.25 46.14 19.05
CA HIS A 573 12.57 44.83 19.60
C HIS A 573 14.05 44.62 19.87
N ASN A 574 14.88 45.63 19.63
CA ASN A 574 16.31 45.51 19.81
C ASN A 574 16.65 45.27 21.30
N GLY A 575 17.45 44.24 21.57
CA GLY A 575 17.81 43.78 22.91
C GLY A 575 16.79 42.85 23.58
N GLU A 576 15.69 42.48 22.91
CA GLU A 576 14.84 41.39 23.40
C GLU A 576 15.62 40.08 23.41
N PHE A 577 15.48 39.27 24.46
CA PHE A 577 16.19 37.99 24.53
C PHE A 577 15.41 36.88 25.24
N VAL A 578 15.77 35.64 24.93
CA VAL A 578 15.46 34.44 25.71
C VAL A 578 16.75 33.71 26.00
N GLU A 579 17.01 33.48 27.27
CA GLU A 579 18.04 32.60 27.78
C GLU A 579 17.39 31.34 28.32
N ASN A 580 17.51 30.26 27.56
CA ASN A 580 16.99 28.94 27.90
C ASN A 580 18.04 28.18 28.70
N ILE A 581 17.65 27.66 29.86
CA ILE A 581 18.49 26.93 30.80
C ILE A 581 17.91 25.52 30.97
N GLY A 582 18.64 24.52 30.51
CA GLY A 582 18.32 23.11 30.65
C GLY A 582 19.19 22.43 31.70
N THR A 583 18.60 21.52 32.48
CA THR A 583 19.31 20.66 33.44
C THR A 583 18.85 19.22 33.31
N SER A 584 19.76 18.26 33.45
CA SER A 584 19.44 16.84 33.53
C SER A 584 20.04 16.17 34.77
N SER A 585 19.42 15.10 35.25
CA SER A 585 20.12 14.17 36.15
C SER A 585 21.26 13.46 35.43
N THR A 586 22.23 12.98 36.20
CA THR A 586 23.32 12.15 35.68
C THR A 586 22.83 10.70 35.56
N PRO A 587 23.05 10.02 34.42
CA PRO A 587 22.84 8.59 34.29
C PRO A 587 23.61 7.79 35.36
N LYS A 588 23.17 6.56 35.67
CA LYS A 588 23.88 5.69 36.62
C LYS A 588 25.22 5.24 36.04
N ASP A 589 26.15 4.87 36.93
CA ASP A 589 27.44 4.32 36.51
C ASP A 589 27.31 2.91 35.92
N GLU A 590 26.25 2.16 36.28
CA GLU A 590 26.03 0.80 35.81
C GLU A 590 24.54 0.53 35.52
N TYR A 591 24.27 -0.27 34.48
CA TYR A 591 22.94 -0.75 34.11
C TYR A 591 22.99 -2.22 33.69
N MET A 592 22.06 -3.05 34.14
CA MET A 592 21.90 -4.39 33.55
C MET A 592 21.39 -4.29 32.10
N GLY A 593 21.67 -5.29 31.26
CA GLY A 593 20.98 -5.42 29.97
C GLY A 593 19.46 -5.52 30.18
N GLY A 594 18.68 -4.68 29.51
CA GLY A 594 17.22 -4.55 29.71
C GLY A 594 16.82 -3.72 30.94
N GLU A 595 17.76 -3.18 31.73
CA GLU A 595 17.40 -2.29 32.84
C GLU A 595 16.81 -0.98 32.33
N LYS A 596 15.76 -0.51 33.00
CA LYS A 596 15.14 0.78 32.69
C LYS A 596 16.05 1.95 33.12
N VAL A 597 16.38 2.80 32.16
CA VAL A 597 17.01 4.11 32.35
C VAL A 597 15.93 5.12 32.68
N GLU A 598 16.19 5.98 33.67
CA GLU A 598 15.34 7.12 34.01
C GLU A 598 16.22 8.37 34.19
N ILE A 599 15.89 9.43 33.46
CA ILE A 599 16.61 10.71 33.46
C ILE A 599 15.62 11.83 33.74
N ASP A 600 15.89 12.64 34.76
CA ASP A 600 15.10 13.82 35.07
C ASP A 600 15.58 14.98 34.22
N LEU A 601 14.67 15.55 33.42
CA LEU A 601 14.92 16.71 32.57
C LEU A 601 14.13 17.90 33.10
N LYS A 602 14.74 19.09 33.05
CA LYS A 602 14.06 20.36 33.30
C LYS A 602 14.61 21.44 32.39
N ILE A 603 13.73 22.24 31.79
CA ILE A 603 14.10 23.39 30.97
C ILE A 603 13.31 24.62 31.40
N THR A 604 14.00 25.75 31.53
CA THR A 604 13.43 27.03 31.96
C THR A 604 13.94 28.16 31.08
N ALA A 605 13.28 29.31 31.11
CA ALA A 605 13.67 30.46 30.30
C ALA A 605 13.69 31.75 31.15
N ASN A 606 14.78 32.51 31.03
CA ASN A 606 14.91 33.89 31.49
C ASN A 606 14.76 34.81 30.27
N THR A 607 13.94 35.84 30.36
CA THR A 607 13.65 36.71 29.21
C THR A 607 13.80 38.18 29.52
N SER A 608 13.90 39.00 28.48
CA SER A 608 13.56 40.42 28.57
C SER A 608 12.10 40.62 29.03
N SER A 609 11.79 41.81 29.53
CA SER A 609 10.47 42.14 30.09
C SER A 609 9.34 42.13 29.06
N ASN A 610 9.64 42.42 27.80
CA ASN A 610 8.74 42.26 26.66
C ASN A 610 9.42 41.36 25.64
N ILE A 611 8.64 40.52 24.97
CA ILE A 611 9.16 39.65 23.92
C ILE A 611 8.16 39.40 22.80
N CYS A 612 8.58 39.63 21.56
CA CYS A 612 7.80 39.46 20.35
C CYS A 612 8.05 38.10 19.68
N TYR A 613 9.28 37.59 19.71
CA TYR A 613 9.69 36.40 18.96
C TYR A 613 9.49 35.08 19.71
N HIS A 614 9.39 33.97 18.97
CA HIS A 614 9.43 32.58 19.48
C HIS A 614 10.87 32.04 19.41
N LEU A 615 11.62 32.22 20.49
CA LEU A 615 13.05 31.89 20.65
C LEU A 615 13.25 30.76 21.67
N GLY A 616 12.33 29.79 21.68
CA GLY A 616 12.36 28.65 22.59
C GLY A 616 13.47 27.64 22.27
N ALA A 617 13.66 26.68 23.16
CA ALA A 617 14.61 25.58 23.05
C ALA A 617 13.96 24.25 23.41
N SER A 618 14.60 23.15 23.02
CA SER A 618 14.21 21.79 23.40
C SER A 618 15.35 21.07 24.13
N LEU A 619 15.03 20.24 25.10
CA LEU A 619 15.96 19.36 25.83
C LEU A 619 15.43 17.94 25.79
N GLY A 620 16.26 16.99 25.38
CA GLY A 620 15.89 15.57 25.26
C GLY A 620 17.02 14.62 25.62
N ALA A 621 16.70 13.33 25.71
CA ALA A 621 17.66 12.27 25.94
C ALA A 621 17.36 11.07 25.03
N ARG A 622 18.40 10.31 24.69
CA ARG A 622 18.34 9.15 23.80
C ARG A 622 19.41 8.11 24.15
N ILE A 623 19.19 6.88 23.74
CA ILE A 623 20.16 5.77 23.85
C ILE A 623 20.59 5.39 22.44
N SER A 624 21.90 5.36 22.18
CA SER A 624 22.46 4.95 20.89
C SER A 624 22.21 3.48 20.61
N TYR A 625 22.47 3.04 19.38
CA TYR A 625 22.67 1.62 19.14
C TYR A 625 23.98 1.13 19.75
N VAL A 626 24.07 -0.19 19.92
CA VAL A 626 25.29 -0.84 20.39
C VAL A 626 26.35 -0.75 19.30
N ASN A 627 27.56 -0.35 19.67
CA ASN A 627 28.72 -0.14 18.81
C ASN A 627 28.53 0.96 17.76
N ASP A 628 27.80 2.03 18.12
CA ASP A 628 27.72 3.22 17.29
C ASP A 628 29.07 3.95 17.23
N ASP A 629 29.48 4.37 16.02
CA ASP A 629 30.77 5.01 15.73
C ASP A 629 30.78 6.49 16.18
N ASP A 630 29.65 7.19 16.08
CA ASP A 630 29.49 8.57 16.53
C ASP A 630 28.14 8.78 17.25
N PRO A 631 28.12 8.93 18.59
CA PRO A 631 26.87 9.07 19.35
C PRO A 631 26.11 10.37 19.06
N PHE A 632 26.69 11.31 18.32
CA PHE A 632 26.03 12.56 17.96
C PHE A 632 25.45 12.54 16.54
N VAL A 633 25.68 11.47 15.77
CA VAL A 633 25.28 11.36 14.35
C VAL A 633 24.67 9.98 14.11
N GLY A 634 23.35 9.82 14.26
CA GLY A 634 22.75 8.50 14.09
C GLY A 634 21.25 8.40 14.37
N TYR A 635 20.71 7.19 14.20
CA TYR A 635 19.34 6.84 14.58
C TYR A 635 19.34 6.29 16.01
N ASP A 636 18.93 7.10 16.99
CA ASP A 636 18.91 6.66 18.39
C ASP A 636 17.51 6.33 18.89
N THR A 637 17.43 5.56 19.96
CA THR A 637 16.18 5.32 20.67
C THR A 637 15.91 6.51 21.58
N SER A 638 14.95 7.36 21.20
CA SER A 638 14.51 8.51 22.02
C SER A 638 13.89 8.04 23.34
N LEU A 639 14.21 8.73 24.43
CA LEU A 639 13.57 8.52 25.72
C LEU A 639 12.30 9.37 25.83
N TYR A 640 11.20 8.77 26.27
CA TYR A 640 9.90 9.43 26.40
C TYR A 640 9.53 9.63 27.88
N ASP A 641 8.67 10.61 28.16
CA ASP A 641 8.12 10.84 29.49
C ASP A 641 7.39 9.59 29.99
N ILE A 642 7.89 9.03 31.10
CA ILE A 642 7.37 7.78 31.68
C ILE A 642 5.95 7.94 32.24
N THR A 643 5.47 9.17 32.42
CA THR A 643 4.11 9.48 32.88
C THR A 643 3.13 9.72 31.73
N GLU A 644 3.62 9.72 30.48
CA GLU A 644 2.86 9.99 29.25
C GLU A 644 2.15 11.35 29.21
N LYS A 645 2.48 12.28 30.11
CA LYS A 645 1.92 13.64 30.09
C LYS A 645 2.50 14.46 28.93
N ILE A 646 3.74 14.18 28.57
CA ILE A 646 4.42 14.76 27.41
C ILE A 646 4.61 13.65 26.35
N THR A 647 3.84 13.72 25.26
CA THR A 647 3.83 12.68 24.21
C THR A 647 4.96 12.81 23.18
N ARG A 648 5.77 13.86 23.30
CA ARG A 648 6.96 14.11 22.47
C ARG A 648 8.23 13.62 23.19
N SER A 649 9.29 13.37 22.44
CA SER A 649 10.58 12.87 22.95
C SER A 649 11.47 13.94 23.60
N TYR A 650 10.95 15.13 23.88
CA TYR A 650 11.70 16.25 24.45
C TYR A 650 10.80 17.18 25.26
N ILE A 651 11.38 17.87 26.23
CA ILE A 651 10.75 19.01 26.90
C ILE A 651 11.18 20.31 26.23
N MET A 652 10.37 21.37 26.35
CA MET A 652 10.69 22.62 25.67
C MET A 652 10.34 23.86 26.50
N THR A 653 10.85 25.00 26.06
CA THR A 653 10.35 26.31 26.47
C THR A 653 9.45 26.88 25.38
N GLY A 654 8.41 27.59 25.80
CA GLY A 654 7.48 28.22 24.88
C GLY A 654 7.08 29.61 25.36
N LYS A 655 6.73 30.47 24.40
CA LYS A 655 6.23 31.82 24.69
C LYS A 655 4.84 31.73 25.32
N ASN A 656 4.53 32.62 26.28
CA ASN A 656 3.18 32.76 26.82
C ASN A 656 2.26 33.57 25.88
N ASP A 657 0.96 33.35 25.98
CA ASP A 657 -0.04 34.03 25.14
C ASP A 657 -0.14 35.54 25.39
N THR A 658 0.46 36.04 26.47
CA THR A 658 0.46 37.46 26.86
C THR A 658 1.66 38.25 26.36
N ASN A 659 2.62 37.61 25.67
CA ASN A 659 3.87 38.22 25.21
C ASN A 659 4.73 38.85 26.32
N THR A 660 4.58 38.35 27.56
CA THR A 660 5.26 38.87 28.76
C THR A 660 6.26 37.88 29.35
N GLY A 661 6.46 36.72 28.74
CA GLY A 661 7.39 35.73 29.26
C GLY A 661 7.31 34.38 28.58
N TYR A 662 8.08 33.43 29.10
CA TYR A 662 8.17 32.06 28.62
C TYR A 662 7.81 31.09 29.74
N TRP A 663 7.18 29.98 29.37
CA TRP A 663 7.03 28.82 30.23
C TRP A 663 8.13 27.80 29.91
N GLY A 664 8.38 26.91 30.87
CA GLY A 664 9.30 25.79 30.75
C GLY A 664 8.69 24.52 31.33
N GLU A 665 9.35 23.39 31.08
CA GLU A 665 8.83 22.07 31.40
C GLU A 665 9.81 21.25 32.23
N SER A 666 9.30 20.17 32.82
CA SER A 666 10.08 19.14 33.48
C SER A 666 9.41 17.78 33.32
N ALA A 667 10.21 16.74 33.08
CA ALA A 667 9.73 15.37 32.99
C ALA A 667 10.84 14.39 33.38
N THR A 668 10.44 13.20 33.85
CA THR A 668 11.34 12.05 33.95
C THR A 668 11.15 11.24 32.67
N VAL A 669 12.20 11.12 31.85
CA VAL A 669 12.18 10.33 30.61
C VAL A 669 12.86 9.00 30.82
N GLY A 670 12.41 7.96 30.12
CA GLY A 670 13.00 6.63 30.28
C GLY A 670 12.84 5.70 29.08
N GLY A 671 13.61 4.63 29.13
CA GLY A 671 13.73 3.59 28.10
C GLY A 671 14.62 2.45 28.60
N GLU A 672 14.66 1.33 27.88
CA GLU A 672 15.43 0.16 28.30
C GLU A 672 16.85 0.21 27.74
N MET A 673 17.85 -0.09 28.57
CA MET A 673 19.20 -0.32 28.07
C MET A 673 19.21 -1.56 27.17
N PRO A 674 19.83 -1.51 25.98
CA PRO A 674 20.01 -2.71 25.16
C PRO A 674 20.89 -3.73 25.90
N SER A 675 21.04 -4.94 25.36
CA SER A 675 22.04 -5.90 25.87
C SER A 675 23.25 -5.93 24.93
N GLY A 676 24.44 -6.01 25.50
CA GLY A 676 25.66 -6.23 24.72
C GLY A 676 25.84 -7.70 24.35
N SER A 677 26.56 -7.94 23.25
CA SER A 677 26.84 -9.25 22.68
C SER A 677 28.22 -9.79 23.07
N ALA A 678 29.20 -8.90 23.29
CA ALA A 678 30.59 -9.20 23.63
C ALA A 678 31.15 -8.20 24.66
N ASN A 679 32.13 -8.64 25.45
CA ASN A 679 32.85 -7.72 26.34
C ASN A 679 33.52 -6.64 25.50
N GLY A 680 33.38 -5.37 25.88
CA GLY A 680 33.93 -4.25 25.12
C GLY A 680 32.94 -3.62 24.13
N ASP A 681 31.76 -4.20 23.94
CA ASP A 681 30.68 -3.52 23.21
C ASP A 681 30.38 -2.17 23.86
N LYS A 682 29.97 -1.18 23.08
CA LYS A 682 29.73 0.19 23.54
C LYS A 682 28.29 0.62 23.34
N VAL A 683 27.75 1.43 24.24
CA VAL A 683 26.48 2.14 24.04
C VAL A 683 26.56 3.51 24.69
N TYR A 684 25.82 4.48 24.18
CA TYR A 684 25.84 5.84 24.70
C TYR A 684 24.44 6.26 25.16
N ILE A 685 24.37 6.89 26.33
CA ILE A 685 23.22 7.73 26.69
C ILE A 685 23.59 9.15 26.28
N VAL A 686 22.81 9.77 25.40
CA VAL A 686 23.07 11.12 24.91
C VAL A 686 21.97 12.05 25.39
N ILE A 687 22.36 13.15 26.02
CA ILE A 687 21.46 14.18 26.52
C ILE A 687 21.84 15.50 25.85
N GLY A 688 20.87 16.21 25.28
CA GLY A 688 21.18 17.38 24.47
C GLY A 688 20.11 18.44 24.46
N MET A 689 20.55 19.70 24.41
CA MET A 689 19.69 20.87 24.26
C MET A 689 19.89 21.51 22.90
N GLY A 690 18.79 21.66 22.14
CA GLY A 690 18.75 22.32 20.85
C GLY A 690 18.10 23.71 20.92
N GLY A 691 18.65 24.65 20.16
CA GLY A 691 18.09 26.00 20.02
C GLY A 691 18.65 26.69 18.77
N GLY A 692 17.78 27.30 17.96
CA GLY A 692 18.17 27.81 16.65
C GLY A 692 18.62 26.66 15.73
N ASN A 693 19.79 26.79 15.10
CA ASN A 693 20.34 25.81 14.15
C ASN A 693 21.47 24.94 14.74
N ASN A 694 21.63 24.91 16.07
CA ASN A 694 22.75 24.23 16.72
C ASN A 694 22.32 23.60 18.06
N SER A 695 23.11 22.63 18.56
CA SER A 695 22.82 21.88 19.78
C SER A 695 24.07 21.63 20.64
N VAL A 696 23.87 21.62 21.96
CA VAL A 696 24.87 21.22 22.96
C VAL A 696 24.46 19.86 23.50
N GLU A 697 25.28 18.84 23.29
CA GLU A 697 24.98 17.46 23.65
C GLU A 697 26.12 16.84 24.48
N THR A 698 25.77 15.97 25.42
CA THR A 698 26.71 15.18 26.22
C THR A 698 26.40 13.71 26.03
N ALA A 699 27.40 12.95 25.60
CA ALA A 699 27.36 11.49 25.51
C ALA A 699 28.00 10.86 26.75
N TYR A 700 27.34 9.86 27.31
CA TYR A 700 27.82 9.00 28.39
C TYR A 700 28.11 7.63 27.79
N GLU A 701 29.38 7.27 27.62
CA GLU A 701 29.82 6.01 27.01
C GLU A 701 29.84 4.89 28.03
N TYR A 702 29.15 3.80 27.73
CA TYR A 702 29.13 2.58 28.51
C TYR A 702 29.80 1.44 27.76
N GLU A 703 30.50 0.58 28.48
CA GLU A 703 31.11 -0.64 27.96
C GLU A 703 30.42 -1.88 28.55
N TRP A 704 30.17 -2.90 27.73
CA TRP A 704 29.52 -4.12 28.16
C TRP A 704 30.47 -5.08 28.87
N HIS A 705 30.01 -5.65 29.97
CA HIS A 705 30.67 -6.71 30.72
C HIS A 705 29.71 -7.90 30.93
N LYS A 706 30.04 -9.05 30.34
CA LYS A 706 29.38 -10.32 30.63
C LYS A 706 29.68 -10.75 32.07
N SER A 707 28.65 -11.23 32.75
CA SER A 707 28.74 -11.82 34.09
C SER A 707 29.35 -13.22 34.08
#